data_AF-A0A538PT42-F1
#
_entry.id   AF-A0A538PT42-F1
#
_cell.length_a   1.000
_cell.length_b   1.000
_cell.length_c   1.000
_cell.angle_alpha   90.00
_cell.angle_beta   90.00
_cell.angle_gamma   90.00
#
_symmetry.space_group_name_H-M   'P 1'
#
loop_
_entity.id
_entity.type
_entity.pdbx_description
1 polymer ?
#
loop_
_entity_poly.entity_id
_entity_poly.type
_entity_poly.pdbx_seq_one_letter_code
_entity_poly.pdbx_strand_id
1 'polypeptide(L)'
;VVAARGEPGWSEEARTRAGALHAAMASRARDHAQYLAAVDAMHAGGPPVAPELARRHPGPARRDLLDAIVLAGSADAVRALAPLARALDDVAHTDHATRAVAAAAARDFAVRRRFHDRSRALIDGKLDGAATSALIGDLARAGAAAADILEVVVLGTAPSAADLARLRARPADDDPWFAIRFARRDGELRIAAGDSFGAEVALLAAMPACRDPAWWFACGYVDRDLGDLYLRMRRLDEADLQLRAARTAYASSGAPAHEDFMLQHQVNLERLRGRDALAQAYLDEILLRGGGRCEIARFVDESRVAIAHESGDMATAQHGLAAGPPRCAGPPDVEWVMAAVDLARLGDAADRARVMALLDTIGTASRALRVAASIGRGRLTMDGDPAGGAALVREGLAGVGGLADVPGTAGELRVWGHSALIGDAGRRADWSAAIAVFADELGAPAPAGCLVAVSTDYERATAVVRGSDGTVRGSHRTGRSLTSLASDTLIPPALSAALAGCPAIAVIARPPLHGRDDLLPPQLPWSFVGAPHAAGTSLPPRRVAVSDPRPPASLGLPPLPAVAVPGATQLTGTAATPAQVLAELRSATYVEIHAHGLVDLAASDTAFIALSPGVDGRFALTAAQVRAVRLDGGPIVVLGACHAATGNARLIAHRWSLPDAFLAAGARTVIAASTAILDDPQLFGELRARLDRGEPPARAVAALRAARVAAGQRWAAGLMVFE
;
A
#
# COMPACT_ATOMS: atom_id res chain seq x y z
N VAL A 1 17.16 5.01 -25.64
CA VAL A 1 18.00 3.82 -25.90
C VAL A 1 17.97 3.40 -27.38
N VAL A 2 16.83 3.00 -27.96
CA VAL A 2 16.75 2.56 -29.38
C VAL A 2 17.22 3.64 -30.37
N ALA A 3 16.75 4.89 -30.21
CA ALA A 3 17.18 6.03 -31.04
C ALA A 3 18.71 6.27 -31.04
N ALA A 4 19.40 5.91 -29.95
CA ALA A 4 20.84 6.13 -29.80
C ALA A 4 21.68 4.98 -30.39
N ARG A 5 21.06 3.84 -30.74
CA ARG A 5 21.75 2.65 -31.28
C ARG A 5 21.93 2.69 -32.80
N GLY A 6 21.27 3.60 -33.51
CA GLY A 6 21.46 3.80 -34.95
C GLY A 6 20.91 2.69 -35.85
N GLU A 7 20.07 1.79 -35.30
CA GLU A 7 19.40 0.73 -36.06
C GLU A 7 18.50 1.31 -37.18
N PRO A 8 18.68 0.90 -38.45
CA PRO A 8 17.91 1.41 -39.59
C PRO A 8 16.40 1.20 -39.43
N GLY A 9 15.61 2.23 -39.76
CA GLY A 9 14.15 2.25 -39.58
C GLY A 9 13.71 2.48 -38.13
N TRP A 10 14.20 1.68 -37.19
CA TRP A 10 13.76 1.70 -35.79
C TRP A 10 14.25 2.94 -35.03
N SER A 11 15.48 3.41 -35.32
CA SER A 11 16.02 4.61 -34.68
C SER A 11 15.37 5.89 -35.18
N GLU A 12 14.92 5.92 -36.44
CA GLU A 12 14.19 7.06 -37.00
C GLU A 12 12.77 7.12 -36.45
N GLU A 13 12.08 5.98 -36.40
CA GLU A 13 10.77 5.90 -35.77
C GLU A 13 10.83 6.30 -34.29
N ALA A 14 11.82 5.80 -33.54
CA ALA A 14 11.99 6.16 -32.13
C ALA A 14 12.25 7.67 -31.93
N ARG A 15 13.07 8.30 -32.79
CA ARG A 15 13.30 9.76 -32.76
C ARG A 15 12.02 10.53 -33.06
N THR A 16 11.26 10.11 -34.06
CA THR A 16 9.98 10.75 -34.44
C THR A 16 8.97 10.66 -33.30
N ARG A 17 8.77 9.47 -32.72
CA ARG A 17 7.86 9.26 -31.58
C ARG A 17 8.28 10.08 -30.36
N ALA A 18 9.57 10.08 -30.02
CA ALA A 18 10.09 10.89 -28.91
C ALA A 18 9.91 12.40 -29.15
N GLY A 19 10.18 12.87 -30.38
CA GLY A 19 9.98 14.26 -30.77
C GLY A 19 8.53 14.71 -30.64
N ALA A 20 7.57 13.88 -31.06
CA ALA A 20 6.15 14.17 -30.94
C ALA A 20 5.71 14.28 -29.46
N LEU A 21 6.17 13.37 -28.60
CA LEU A 21 5.88 13.40 -27.17
C LEU A 21 6.45 14.66 -26.50
N HIS A 22 7.73 14.99 -26.76
CA HIS A 22 8.35 16.19 -26.22
C HIS A 22 7.63 17.47 -26.68
N ALA A 23 7.24 17.56 -27.96
CA ALA A 23 6.53 18.72 -28.48
C ALA A 23 5.16 18.90 -27.80
N ALA A 24 4.41 17.82 -27.61
CA ALA A 24 3.12 17.85 -26.90
C ALA A 24 3.28 18.31 -25.44
N MET A 25 4.27 17.76 -24.72
CA MET A 25 4.55 18.15 -23.33
C MET A 25 4.99 19.61 -23.22
N ALA A 26 5.90 20.06 -24.08
CA ALA A 26 6.35 21.45 -24.10
C ALA A 26 5.22 22.42 -24.42
N SER A 27 4.27 22.03 -25.29
CA SER A 27 3.06 22.81 -25.57
C SER A 27 2.19 22.97 -24.33
N ARG A 28 1.88 21.86 -23.65
CA ARG A 28 1.10 21.86 -22.39
C ARG A 28 1.77 22.70 -21.30
N ALA A 29 3.09 22.60 -21.16
CA ALA A 29 3.84 23.39 -20.19
C ALA A 29 3.77 24.90 -20.48
N ARG A 30 3.87 25.32 -21.75
CA ARG A 30 3.72 26.73 -22.13
C ARG A 30 2.31 27.26 -21.89
N ASP A 31 1.27 26.49 -22.25
CA ASP A 31 -0.12 26.87 -22.01
C ASP A 31 -0.39 27.04 -20.50
N HIS A 32 0.09 26.11 -19.68
CA HIS A 32 -0.03 26.22 -18.23
C HIS A 32 0.76 27.40 -17.64
N ALA A 33 1.96 27.69 -18.16
CA ALA A 33 2.72 28.87 -17.73
C ALA A 33 2.00 30.19 -18.07
N GLN A 34 1.33 30.27 -19.22
CA GLN A 34 0.48 31.41 -19.57
C GLN A 34 -0.71 31.53 -18.62
N TYR A 35 -1.33 30.42 -18.26
CA TYR A 35 -2.39 30.38 -17.24
C TYR A 35 -1.91 30.92 -15.89
N LEU A 36 -0.80 30.42 -15.37
CA LEU A 36 -0.26 30.87 -14.07
C LEU A 36 0.08 32.36 -14.09
N ALA A 37 0.70 32.87 -15.15
CA ALA A 37 0.99 34.29 -15.29
C ALA A 37 -0.29 35.16 -15.30
N ALA A 38 -1.38 34.68 -15.92
CA ALA A 38 -2.67 35.37 -15.90
C ALA A 38 -3.32 35.36 -14.49
N VAL A 39 -3.18 34.24 -13.76
CA VAL A 39 -3.64 34.14 -12.37
C VAL A 39 -2.86 35.12 -11.47
N ASP A 40 -1.54 35.17 -11.59
CA ASP A 40 -0.69 36.09 -10.81
C ASP A 40 -1.07 37.55 -11.08
N ALA A 41 -1.31 37.90 -12.35
CA ALA A 41 -1.78 39.23 -12.73
C ALA A 41 -3.15 39.55 -12.12
N MET A 42 -4.11 38.60 -12.17
CA MET A 42 -5.43 38.75 -11.57
C MET A 42 -5.35 38.95 -10.04
N HIS A 43 -4.56 38.14 -9.33
CA HIS A 43 -4.34 38.26 -7.88
C HIS A 43 -3.64 39.58 -7.50
N ALA A 44 -2.81 40.13 -8.40
CA ALA A 44 -2.21 41.44 -8.24
C ALA A 44 -3.18 42.62 -8.47
N GLY A 45 -4.44 42.36 -8.85
CA GLY A 45 -5.46 43.37 -9.14
C GLY A 45 -5.55 43.76 -10.63
N GLY A 46 -4.90 42.99 -11.50
CA GLY A 46 -5.01 43.09 -12.96
C GLY A 46 -6.31 42.48 -13.50
N PRO A 47 -6.42 42.33 -14.83
CA PRO A 47 -7.61 41.77 -15.46
C PRO A 47 -7.85 40.30 -15.03
N PRO A 48 -9.12 39.84 -14.99
CA PRO A 48 -9.43 38.43 -14.77
C PRO A 48 -8.81 37.53 -15.84
N VAL A 49 -8.57 36.27 -15.48
CA VAL A 49 -8.17 35.23 -16.44
C VAL A 49 -9.17 35.19 -17.60
N ALA A 50 -8.65 35.18 -18.83
CA ALA A 50 -9.47 35.17 -20.03
C ALA A 50 -10.36 33.91 -20.10
N PRO A 51 -11.64 34.03 -20.51
CA PRO A 51 -12.57 32.89 -20.61
C PRO A 51 -12.01 31.70 -21.39
N GLU A 52 -11.30 31.93 -22.49
CA GLU A 52 -10.72 30.88 -23.34
C GLU A 52 -9.62 30.10 -22.62
N LEU A 53 -8.85 30.78 -21.76
CA LEU A 53 -7.79 30.17 -20.98
C LEU A 53 -8.38 29.43 -19.77
N ALA A 54 -9.40 30.00 -19.13
CA ALA A 54 -10.15 29.34 -18.06
C ALA A 54 -10.82 28.03 -18.53
N ARG A 55 -11.39 28.00 -19.74
CA ARG A 55 -11.97 26.78 -20.34
C ARG A 55 -10.95 25.65 -20.57
N ARG A 56 -9.66 25.97 -20.70
CA ARG A 56 -8.58 24.96 -20.80
C ARG A 56 -8.07 24.49 -19.44
N HIS A 57 -8.34 25.25 -18.38
CA HIS A 57 -7.93 24.95 -17.01
C HIS A 57 -9.11 25.10 -16.02
N PRO A 58 -10.27 24.47 -16.27
CA PRO A 58 -11.52 24.82 -15.57
C PRO A 58 -11.44 24.58 -14.06
N GLY A 59 -10.78 23.50 -13.64
CA GLY A 59 -10.60 23.16 -12.24
C GLY A 59 -9.71 24.16 -11.48
N PRO A 60 -8.45 24.36 -11.90
CA PRO A 60 -7.60 25.40 -11.34
C PRO A 60 -8.27 26.78 -11.38
N ALA A 61 -8.93 27.13 -12.48
CA ALA A 61 -9.59 28.44 -12.62
C ALA A 61 -10.75 28.63 -11.64
N ARG A 62 -11.47 27.56 -11.27
CA ARG A 62 -12.48 27.60 -10.21
C ARG A 62 -11.86 27.93 -8.85
N ARG A 63 -10.74 27.29 -8.50
CA ARG A 63 -9.98 27.62 -7.27
C ARG A 63 -9.52 29.07 -7.30
N ASP A 64 -8.88 29.49 -8.38
CA ASP A 64 -8.26 30.82 -8.49
C ASP A 64 -9.32 31.94 -8.57
N LEU A 65 -10.52 31.66 -9.09
CA LEU A 65 -11.67 32.57 -8.97
C LEU A 65 -12.07 32.81 -7.51
N LEU A 66 -12.12 31.76 -6.68
CA LEU A 66 -12.48 31.90 -5.26
C LEU A 66 -11.40 32.69 -4.50
N ASP A 67 -10.13 32.46 -4.81
CA ASP A 67 -9.01 33.24 -4.27
C ASP A 67 -9.11 34.72 -4.69
N ALA A 68 -9.43 35.01 -5.96
CA ALA A 68 -9.66 36.38 -6.43
C ALA A 68 -10.86 37.06 -5.73
N ILE A 69 -11.94 36.32 -5.44
CA ILE A 69 -13.09 36.83 -4.66
C ILE A 69 -12.68 37.19 -3.23
N VAL A 70 -11.80 36.40 -2.62
CA VAL A 70 -11.23 36.68 -1.29
C VAL A 70 -10.36 37.95 -1.32
N LEU A 71 -9.57 38.13 -2.38
CA LEU A 71 -8.63 39.25 -2.54
C LEU A 71 -9.27 40.55 -3.04
N ALA A 72 -10.52 40.53 -3.51
CA ALA A 72 -11.17 41.72 -4.04
C ALA A 72 -11.40 42.80 -2.96
N GLY A 73 -10.87 44.00 -3.19
CA GLY A 73 -11.00 45.15 -2.27
C GLY A 73 -12.30 45.95 -2.39
N SER A 74 -13.11 45.69 -3.43
CA SER A 74 -14.36 46.40 -3.71
C SER A 74 -15.39 45.52 -4.43
N ALA A 75 -16.66 45.92 -4.39
CA ALA A 75 -17.74 45.24 -5.11
C ALA A 75 -17.52 45.27 -6.63
N ASP A 76 -16.96 46.36 -7.18
CA ASP A 76 -16.64 46.47 -8.60
C ASP A 76 -15.53 45.49 -9.02
N ALA A 77 -14.52 45.29 -8.17
CA ALA A 77 -13.48 44.30 -8.41
C ALA A 77 -14.06 42.87 -8.43
N VAL A 78 -15.00 42.55 -7.54
CA VAL A 78 -15.70 41.25 -7.59
C VAL A 78 -16.55 41.12 -8.87
N ARG A 79 -17.33 42.15 -9.22
CA ARG A 79 -18.16 42.12 -10.45
C ARG A 79 -17.32 41.98 -11.71
N ALA A 80 -16.10 42.50 -11.74
CA ALA A 80 -15.17 42.33 -12.84
C ALA A 80 -14.83 40.85 -13.12
N LEU A 81 -14.98 39.95 -12.14
CA LEU A 81 -14.76 38.51 -12.29
C LEU A 81 -15.93 37.78 -13.00
N ALA A 82 -17.05 38.45 -13.28
CA ALA A 82 -18.22 37.82 -13.88
C ALA A 82 -17.99 37.13 -15.25
N PRO A 83 -17.12 37.62 -16.17
CA PRO A 83 -16.80 36.88 -17.40
C PRO A 83 -16.11 35.54 -17.12
N LEU A 84 -15.21 35.50 -16.13
CA LEU A 84 -14.53 34.26 -15.72
C LEU A 84 -15.55 33.29 -15.09
N ALA A 85 -16.39 33.78 -14.18
CA ALA A 85 -17.42 32.95 -13.54
C ALA A 85 -18.37 32.31 -14.54
N ARG A 86 -18.88 33.08 -15.52
CA ARG A 86 -19.73 32.55 -16.59
C ARG A 86 -19.03 31.47 -17.43
N ALA A 87 -17.75 31.67 -17.75
CA ALA A 87 -17.00 30.68 -18.51
C ALA A 87 -16.85 29.34 -17.76
N LEU A 88 -16.76 29.37 -16.43
CA LEU A 88 -16.70 28.17 -15.60
C LEU A 88 -18.06 27.49 -15.46
N ASP A 89 -19.11 28.30 -15.26
CA ASP A 89 -20.50 27.84 -15.21
C ASP A 89 -20.92 27.17 -16.54
N ASP A 90 -20.51 27.73 -17.68
CA ASP A 90 -20.75 27.14 -19.00
C ASP A 90 -20.09 25.76 -19.16
N VAL A 91 -18.88 25.58 -18.63
CA VAL A 91 -18.15 24.29 -18.65
C VAL A 91 -18.78 23.29 -17.70
N ALA A 92 -19.22 23.75 -16.52
CA ALA A 92 -19.81 22.89 -15.49
C ALA A 92 -21.30 22.61 -15.73
N HIS A 93 -21.96 23.36 -16.63
CA HIS A 93 -23.42 23.38 -16.79
C HIS A 93 -24.16 23.71 -15.48
N THR A 94 -23.65 24.69 -14.74
CA THR A 94 -24.23 25.18 -13.46
C THR A 94 -24.25 26.71 -13.43
N ASP A 95 -24.61 27.31 -12.30
CA ASP A 95 -24.54 28.75 -12.02
C ASP A 95 -23.78 29.07 -10.72
N HIS A 96 -23.10 28.08 -10.13
CA HIS A 96 -22.44 28.19 -8.82
C HIS A 96 -21.35 29.28 -8.80
N ALA A 97 -20.61 29.47 -9.89
CA ALA A 97 -19.57 30.49 -9.95
C ALA A 97 -20.13 31.89 -10.02
N THR A 98 -21.16 32.09 -10.84
CA THR A 98 -21.83 33.39 -10.96
C THR A 98 -22.57 33.74 -9.67
N ARG A 99 -23.21 32.75 -9.00
CA ARG A 99 -23.80 32.97 -7.67
C ARG A 99 -22.76 33.35 -6.62
N ALA A 100 -21.59 32.72 -6.60
CA ALA A 100 -20.51 33.08 -5.68
C ALA A 100 -20.03 34.53 -5.89
N VAL A 101 -19.84 34.96 -7.15
CA VAL A 101 -19.50 36.35 -7.50
C VAL A 101 -20.60 37.32 -7.05
N ALA A 102 -21.87 37.01 -7.33
CA ALA A 102 -22.99 37.86 -6.97
C ALA A 102 -23.14 38.00 -5.44
N ALA A 103 -23.02 36.89 -4.71
CA ALA A 103 -23.10 36.86 -3.25
C ALA A 103 -21.94 37.64 -2.60
N ALA A 104 -20.72 37.53 -3.14
CA ALA A 104 -19.56 38.27 -2.63
C ALA A 104 -19.64 39.77 -2.94
N ALA A 105 -20.14 40.17 -4.11
CA ALA A 105 -20.32 41.58 -4.48
C ALA A 105 -21.34 42.31 -3.59
N ALA A 106 -22.24 41.57 -2.94
CA ALA A 106 -23.22 42.11 -1.99
C ALA A 106 -22.70 42.23 -0.54
N ARG A 107 -21.46 41.83 -0.25
CA ARG A 107 -20.87 41.87 1.10
C ARG A 107 -20.34 43.26 1.47
N ASP A 108 -20.13 43.48 2.77
CA ASP A 108 -19.55 44.72 3.28
C ASP A 108 -18.01 44.75 3.10
N PHE A 109 -17.53 45.52 2.14
CA PHE A 109 -16.11 45.68 1.84
C PHE A 109 -15.33 46.46 2.90
N ALA A 110 -15.98 47.21 3.81
CA ALA A 110 -15.30 47.81 4.95
C ALA A 110 -14.83 46.74 5.95
N VAL A 111 -15.56 45.62 6.05
CA VAL A 111 -15.13 44.45 6.83
C VAL A 111 -14.12 43.61 6.06
N ARG A 112 -14.40 43.29 4.78
CA ARG A 112 -13.52 42.41 3.97
C ARG A 112 -12.09 42.94 3.85
N ARG A 113 -11.91 44.26 3.66
CA ARG A 113 -10.57 44.86 3.51
C ARG A 113 -9.67 44.65 4.73
N ARG A 114 -10.22 44.41 5.93
CA ARG A 114 -9.44 44.12 7.15
C ARG A 114 -8.63 42.81 7.04
N PHE A 115 -9.07 41.90 6.17
CA PHE A 115 -8.46 40.59 5.99
C PHE A 115 -7.55 40.51 4.76
N HIS A 116 -7.60 41.50 3.86
CA HIS A 116 -6.95 41.47 2.55
C HIS A 116 -5.47 41.07 2.61
N ASP A 117 -4.66 41.77 3.39
CA ASP A 117 -3.20 41.55 3.41
C ASP A 117 -2.84 40.17 3.98
N ARG A 118 -3.59 39.70 4.98
CA ARG A 118 -3.39 38.38 5.58
C ARG A 118 -3.87 37.26 4.66
N SER A 119 -4.99 37.45 3.97
CA SER A 119 -5.46 36.52 2.95
C SER A 119 -4.51 36.44 1.76
N ARG A 120 -3.94 37.59 1.33
CA ARG A 120 -2.89 37.63 0.30
C ARG A 120 -1.64 36.90 0.76
N ALA A 121 -1.16 37.17 1.97
CA ALA A 121 -0.02 36.45 2.53
C ALA A 121 -0.29 34.94 2.62
N LEU A 122 -1.53 34.52 2.91
CA LEU A 122 -1.92 33.12 2.92
C LEU A 122 -1.86 32.49 1.52
N ILE A 123 -2.50 33.12 0.53
CA ILE A 123 -2.55 32.65 -0.87
C ILE A 123 -1.14 32.59 -1.47
N ASP A 124 -0.28 33.56 -1.15
CA ASP A 124 1.14 33.58 -1.54
C ASP A 124 2.01 32.55 -0.79
N GLY A 125 1.45 31.80 0.18
CA GLY A 125 2.19 30.84 1.00
C GLY A 125 3.17 31.47 2.00
N LYS A 126 3.00 32.75 2.34
CA LYS A 126 3.86 33.53 3.26
C LYS A 126 3.36 33.54 4.70
N LEU A 127 2.16 33.03 4.95
CA LEU A 127 1.55 32.99 6.28
C LEU A 127 1.87 31.67 6.99
N ASP A 128 2.43 31.74 8.20
CA ASP A 128 2.68 30.54 9.01
C ASP A 128 1.40 29.96 9.64
N GLY A 129 1.52 28.80 10.29
CA GLY A 129 0.38 28.10 10.89
C GLY A 129 -0.32 28.90 12.01
N ALA A 130 0.44 29.60 12.87
CA ALA A 130 -0.13 30.37 13.97
C ALA A 130 -0.90 31.59 13.45
N ALA A 131 -0.32 32.31 12.49
CA ALA A 131 -0.94 33.46 11.84
C ALA A 131 -2.16 33.05 11.00
N THR A 132 -2.14 31.86 10.40
CA THR A 132 -3.29 31.24 9.71
C THR A 132 -4.42 30.91 10.68
N SER A 133 -4.13 30.25 11.81
CA SER A 133 -5.15 29.98 12.84
C SER A 133 -5.76 31.27 13.41
N ALA A 134 -4.94 32.30 13.61
CA ALA A 134 -5.44 33.60 14.03
C ALA A 134 -6.38 34.22 12.97
N LEU A 135 -6.07 34.06 11.67
CA LEU A 135 -6.89 34.62 10.58
C LEU A 135 -8.25 33.93 10.56
N ILE A 136 -8.27 32.60 10.65
CA ILE A 136 -9.50 31.81 10.75
C ILE A 136 -10.33 32.25 11.95
N GLY A 137 -9.70 32.47 13.11
CA GLY A 137 -10.36 32.94 14.32
C GLY A 137 -10.99 34.33 14.17
N ASP A 138 -10.30 35.27 13.53
CA ASP A 138 -10.84 36.61 13.25
C ASP A 138 -11.98 36.59 12.22
N LEU A 139 -11.85 35.79 11.15
CA LEU A 139 -12.89 35.58 10.15
C LEU A 139 -14.16 34.99 10.79
N ALA A 140 -14.00 34.01 11.68
CA ALA A 140 -15.12 33.43 12.43
C ALA A 140 -15.82 34.47 13.32
N ARG A 141 -15.07 35.37 13.97
CA ARG A 141 -15.65 36.46 14.77
C ARG A 141 -16.39 37.51 13.93
N ALA A 142 -15.97 37.74 12.70
CA ALA A 142 -16.66 38.64 11.77
C ALA A 142 -18.01 38.08 11.27
N GLY A 143 -18.30 36.80 11.52
CA GLY A 143 -19.60 36.18 11.26
C GLY A 143 -20.03 36.26 9.79
N ALA A 144 -21.30 36.57 9.55
CA ALA A 144 -21.88 36.59 8.21
C ALA A 144 -21.19 37.56 7.23
N ALA A 145 -20.47 38.58 7.72
CA ALA A 145 -19.77 39.55 6.86
C ALA A 145 -18.53 38.96 6.15
N ALA A 146 -17.96 37.88 6.69
CA ALA A 146 -16.75 37.23 6.14
C ALA A 146 -16.91 35.70 6.00
N ALA A 147 -18.15 35.20 6.00
CA ALA A 147 -18.44 33.76 6.02
C ALA A 147 -17.94 33.03 4.76
N ASP A 148 -17.99 33.67 3.60
CA ASP A 148 -17.47 33.16 2.33
C ASP A 148 -15.93 33.09 2.34
N ILE A 149 -15.26 34.11 2.87
CA ILE A 149 -13.80 34.11 3.03
C ILE A 149 -13.38 33.01 4.02
N LEU A 150 -14.09 32.87 5.15
CA LEU A 150 -13.83 31.83 6.14
C LEU A 150 -13.87 30.43 5.50
N GLU A 151 -14.87 30.16 4.68
CA GLU A 151 -15.06 28.87 4.04
C GLU A 151 -13.95 28.54 3.03
N VAL A 152 -13.60 29.50 2.16
CA VAL A 152 -12.46 29.35 1.23
C VAL A 152 -11.15 29.13 1.99
N VAL A 153 -10.89 29.90 3.05
CA VAL A 153 -9.67 29.78 3.85
C VAL A 153 -9.61 28.44 4.59
N VAL A 154 -10.67 28.03 5.27
CA VAL A 154 -10.69 26.77 6.04
C VAL A 154 -10.56 25.56 5.12
N LEU A 155 -11.23 25.55 3.96
CA LEU A 155 -11.17 24.44 3.00
C LEU A 155 -9.92 24.50 2.09
N GLY A 156 -9.27 25.66 2.01
CA GLY A 156 -8.00 25.91 1.31
C GLY A 156 -6.76 25.52 2.11
N THR A 157 -6.83 25.54 3.44
CA THR A 157 -5.69 25.34 4.35
C THR A 157 -5.76 24.00 5.09
N ALA A 158 -4.90 23.75 6.09
CA ALA A 158 -4.99 22.61 7.00
C ALA A 158 -5.72 23.04 8.28
N PRO A 159 -7.07 22.93 8.34
CA PRO A 159 -7.85 23.47 9.44
C PRO A 159 -7.73 22.61 10.70
N SER A 160 -8.10 23.17 11.86
CA SER A 160 -8.34 22.36 13.05
C SER A 160 -9.71 21.67 13.00
N ALA A 161 -9.90 20.63 13.82
CA ALA A 161 -11.21 19.99 13.98
C ALA A 161 -12.31 20.97 14.41
N ALA A 162 -11.95 21.98 15.22
CA ALA A 162 -12.88 23.03 15.63
C ALA A 162 -13.30 23.91 14.45
N ASP A 163 -12.42 24.18 13.49
CA ASP A 163 -12.73 24.99 12.31
C ASP A 163 -13.70 24.26 11.38
N LEU A 164 -13.49 22.98 11.12
CA LEU A 164 -14.44 22.17 10.34
C LEU A 164 -15.78 21.99 11.05
N ALA A 165 -15.79 21.81 12.37
CA ALA A 165 -17.05 21.73 13.14
C ALA A 165 -17.88 23.02 13.00
N ARG A 166 -17.23 24.19 12.97
CA ARG A 166 -17.90 25.48 12.70
C ARG A 166 -18.50 25.54 11.30
N LEU A 167 -17.79 25.05 10.27
CA LEU A 167 -18.35 24.98 8.92
C LEU A 167 -19.54 24.01 8.85
N ARG A 168 -19.44 22.83 9.47
CA ARG A 168 -20.51 21.83 9.52
C ARG A 168 -21.80 22.34 10.18
N ALA A 169 -21.68 23.27 11.14
CA ALA A 169 -22.84 23.86 11.82
C ALA A 169 -23.60 24.90 10.97
N ARG A 170 -23.03 25.32 9.82
CA ARG A 170 -23.70 26.22 8.88
C ARG A 170 -24.64 25.43 7.95
N PRO A 171 -25.68 26.07 7.38
CA PRO A 171 -26.44 25.46 6.30
C PRO A 171 -25.50 25.01 5.18
N ALA A 172 -25.68 23.79 4.68
CA ALA A 172 -24.87 23.24 3.61
C ALA A 172 -25.01 24.12 2.35
N ASP A 173 -23.88 24.46 1.74
CA ASP A 173 -23.84 25.02 0.39
C ASP A 173 -24.30 23.94 -0.61
N ASP A 174 -25.10 24.33 -1.60
CA ASP A 174 -25.54 23.43 -2.66
C ASP A 174 -24.47 23.24 -3.74
N ASP A 175 -23.36 23.99 -3.69
CA ASP A 175 -22.18 23.82 -4.54
C ASP A 175 -21.36 22.57 -4.13
N PRO A 176 -21.29 21.53 -4.99
CA PRO A 176 -20.51 20.32 -4.72
C PRO A 176 -19.02 20.59 -4.48
N TRP A 177 -18.48 21.70 -5.01
CA TRP A 177 -17.09 22.10 -4.79
C TRP A 177 -16.75 22.17 -3.29
N PHE A 178 -17.57 22.85 -2.50
CA PHE A 178 -17.31 23.01 -1.07
C PHE A 178 -17.55 21.71 -0.30
N ALA A 179 -18.57 20.92 -0.68
CA ALA A 179 -18.85 19.63 -0.07
C ALA A 179 -17.68 18.63 -0.25
N ILE A 180 -17.13 18.53 -1.47
CA ILE A 180 -15.96 17.68 -1.76
C ILE A 180 -14.74 18.13 -0.94
N ARG A 181 -14.48 19.44 -0.90
CA ARG A 181 -13.34 20.00 -0.16
C ARG A 181 -13.51 19.81 1.35
N PHE A 182 -14.73 19.89 1.86
CA PHE A 182 -15.02 19.60 3.26
C PHE A 182 -14.74 18.14 3.61
N ALA A 183 -15.26 17.20 2.81
CA ALA A 183 -15.01 15.76 2.99
C ALA A 183 -13.51 15.44 2.99
N ARG A 184 -12.76 16.06 2.08
CA ARG A 184 -11.29 15.97 2.05
C ARG A 184 -10.65 16.40 3.36
N ARG A 185 -11.00 17.58 3.89
CA ARG A 185 -10.42 18.07 5.16
C ARG A 185 -10.81 17.22 6.37
N ASP A 186 -12.04 16.70 6.40
CA ASP A 186 -12.46 15.75 7.45
C ASP A 186 -11.60 14.47 7.37
N GLY A 187 -11.36 13.95 6.16
CA GLY A 187 -10.46 12.83 5.91
C GLY A 187 -9.02 13.08 6.36
N GLU A 188 -8.43 14.22 5.98
CA GLU A 188 -7.06 14.60 6.38
C GLU A 188 -6.90 14.71 7.91
N LEU A 189 -7.89 15.25 8.62
CA LEU A 189 -7.88 15.32 10.09
C LEU A 189 -7.94 13.94 10.74
N ARG A 190 -8.77 13.04 10.20
CA ARG A 190 -8.85 11.66 10.70
C ARG A 190 -7.57 10.89 10.44
N ILE A 191 -6.96 11.07 9.27
CA ILE A 191 -5.62 10.56 8.97
C ILE A 191 -4.61 11.06 10.00
N ALA A 192 -4.58 12.36 10.28
CA ALA A 192 -3.67 12.94 11.26
C ALA A 192 -3.91 12.42 12.69
N ALA A 193 -5.16 12.05 13.01
CA ALA A 193 -5.54 11.40 14.26
C ALA A 193 -5.27 9.88 14.30
N GLY A 194 -4.83 9.28 13.18
CA GLY A 194 -4.61 7.83 13.06
C GLY A 194 -5.89 7.00 12.85
N ASP A 195 -7.02 7.64 12.54
CA ASP A 195 -8.30 6.99 12.22
C ASP A 195 -8.43 6.76 10.70
N SER A 196 -7.67 5.79 10.19
CA SER A 196 -7.62 5.46 8.75
C SER A 196 -8.97 5.01 8.20
N PHE A 197 -9.75 4.23 8.97
CA PHE A 197 -11.08 3.79 8.54
C PHE A 197 -12.11 4.93 8.53
N GLY A 198 -12.11 5.77 9.56
CA GLY A 198 -12.96 6.95 9.55
C GLY A 198 -12.57 7.93 8.44
N ALA A 199 -11.29 8.04 8.11
CA ALA A 199 -10.82 8.83 6.98
C ALA A 199 -11.34 8.28 5.65
N GLU A 200 -11.27 6.96 5.43
CA GLU A 200 -11.84 6.30 4.25
C GLU A 200 -13.34 6.62 4.13
N VAL A 201 -14.11 6.48 5.20
CA VAL A 201 -15.55 6.81 5.22
C VAL A 201 -15.79 8.28 4.87
N ALA A 202 -15.01 9.20 5.45
CA ALA A 202 -15.15 10.64 5.20
C ALA A 202 -14.85 10.99 3.73
N LEU A 203 -13.80 10.42 3.15
CA LEU A 203 -13.40 10.65 1.77
C LEU A 203 -14.39 10.02 0.78
N LEU A 204 -14.86 8.81 1.05
CA LEU A 204 -15.84 8.12 0.19
C LEU A 204 -17.19 8.85 0.13
N ALA A 205 -17.53 9.66 1.13
CA ALA A 205 -18.74 10.47 1.12
C ALA A 205 -18.78 11.50 -0.03
N ALA A 206 -17.62 11.91 -0.58
CA ALA A 206 -17.53 12.81 -1.72
C ALA A 206 -17.70 12.11 -3.08
N MET A 207 -17.54 10.79 -3.14
CA MET A 207 -17.51 10.01 -4.40
C MET A 207 -18.76 10.15 -5.28
N PRO A 208 -20.00 10.29 -4.75
CA PRO A 208 -21.17 10.51 -5.60
C PRO A 208 -21.06 11.76 -6.48
N ALA A 209 -20.51 12.86 -5.94
CA ALA A 209 -20.29 14.10 -6.68
C ALA A 209 -19.18 13.96 -7.73
N CYS A 210 -18.22 13.06 -7.50
CA CYS A 210 -17.08 12.82 -8.40
C CYS A 210 -17.42 12.08 -9.70
N ARG A 211 -18.68 11.70 -9.89
CA ARG A 211 -19.17 11.16 -11.17
C ARG A 211 -19.32 12.24 -12.24
N ASP A 212 -19.46 13.50 -11.83
CA ASP A 212 -19.60 14.63 -12.74
C ASP A 212 -18.21 15.21 -13.11
N PRO A 213 -17.86 15.26 -14.42
CA PRO A 213 -16.63 15.87 -14.88
C PRO A 213 -16.40 17.32 -14.45
N ALA A 214 -17.47 18.07 -14.15
CA ALA A 214 -17.38 19.44 -13.66
C ALA A 214 -16.53 19.57 -12.37
N TRP A 215 -16.50 18.51 -11.55
CA TRP A 215 -15.85 18.51 -10.23
C TRP A 215 -14.54 17.73 -10.17
N TRP A 216 -14.07 17.19 -11.30
CA TRP A 216 -12.91 16.30 -11.36
C TRP A 216 -11.65 16.89 -10.73
N PHE A 217 -11.39 18.19 -10.83
CA PHE A 217 -10.22 18.78 -10.16
C PHE A 217 -10.29 18.69 -8.63
N ALA A 218 -11.45 18.97 -8.04
CA ALA A 218 -11.64 18.85 -6.59
C ALA A 218 -11.60 17.37 -6.16
N CYS A 219 -12.22 16.50 -6.95
CA CYS A 219 -12.25 15.06 -6.73
C CYS A 219 -10.88 14.40 -6.86
N GLY A 220 -10.02 14.88 -7.76
CA GLY A 220 -8.66 14.36 -7.91
C GLY A 220 -7.84 14.46 -6.62
N TYR A 221 -8.14 15.42 -5.73
CA TYR A 221 -7.53 15.45 -4.41
C TYR A 221 -8.09 14.35 -3.49
N VAL A 222 -9.39 14.09 -3.51
CA VAL A 222 -10.02 13.01 -2.75
C VAL A 222 -9.50 11.66 -3.23
N ASP A 223 -9.44 11.43 -4.54
CA ASP A 223 -8.90 10.22 -5.16
C ASP A 223 -7.42 10.03 -4.77
N ARG A 224 -6.62 11.11 -4.81
CA ARG A 224 -5.22 11.06 -4.36
C ARG A 224 -5.13 10.68 -2.88
N ASP A 225 -5.91 11.32 -2.02
CA ASP A 225 -5.86 11.10 -0.57
C ASP A 225 -6.34 9.69 -0.19
N LEU A 226 -7.35 9.15 -0.90
CA LEU A 226 -7.75 7.74 -0.82
C LEU A 226 -6.65 6.82 -1.33
N GLY A 227 -6.02 7.14 -2.47
CA GLY A 227 -4.93 6.34 -3.04
C GLY A 227 -3.74 6.24 -2.08
N ASP A 228 -3.32 7.36 -1.49
CA ASP A 228 -2.27 7.40 -0.48
C ASP A 228 -2.64 6.64 0.79
N LEU A 229 -3.88 6.80 1.28
CA LEU A 229 -4.41 6.05 2.40
C LEU A 229 -4.36 4.54 2.13
N TYR A 230 -4.75 4.10 0.93
CA TYR A 230 -4.70 2.71 0.52
C TYR A 230 -3.27 2.19 0.35
N LEU A 231 -2.32 2.99 -0.16
CA LEU A 231 -0.90 2.62 -0.17
C LEU A 231 -0.37 2.39 1.25
N ARG A 232 -0.72 3.25 2.21
CA ARG A 232 -0.35 3.09 3.62
C ARG A 232 -1.00 1.86 4.25
N MET A 233 -2.25 1.57 3.90
CA MET A 233 -2.93 0.34 4.30
C MET A 233 -2.57 -0.88 3.45
N ARG A 234 -1.55 -0.80 2.57
CA ARG A 234 -1.11 -1.84 1.62
C ARG A 234 -2.28 -2.49 0.84
N ARG A 235 -3.35 -1.74 0.57
CA ARG A 235 -4.50 -2.09 -0.28
C ARG A 235 -4.19 -1.65 -1.71
N LEU A 236 -3.28 -2.35 -2.36
CA LEU A 236 -2.59 -1.82 -3.56
C LEU A 236 -3.52 -1.71 -4.78
N ASP A 237 -4.58 -2.52 -4.86
CA ASP A 237 -5.52 -2.47 -5.97
C ASP A 237 -6.50 -1.29 -5.84
N GLU A 238 -7.00 -1.05 -4.63
CA GLU A 238 -7.77 0.16 -4.36
C GLU A 238 -6.91 1.41 -4.52
N ALA A 239 -5.63 1.35 -4.13
CA ALA A 239 -4.69 2.44 -4.37
C ALA A 239 -4.54 2.73 -5.86
N ASP A 240 -4.30 1.72 -6.70
CA ASP A 240 -4.14 1.89 -8.14
C ASP A 240 -5.38 2.51 -8.80
N LEU A 241 -6.57 2.02 -8.42
CA LEU A 241 -7.84 2.56 -8.92
C LEU A 241 -7.93 4.06 -8.66
N GLN A 242 -7.69 4.48 -7.42
CA GLN A 242 -7.82 5.88 -7.02
C GLN A 242 -6.70 6.76 -7.58
N LEU A 243 -5.46 6.28 -7.61
CA LEU A 243 -4.34 7.04 -8.17
C LEU A 243 -4.49 7.27 -9.68
N ARG A 244 -5.04 6.30 -10.43
CA ARG A 244 -5.39 6.48 -11.85
C ARG A 244 -6.56 7.43 -12.04
N ALA A 245 -7.58 7.35 -11.18
CA ALA A 245 -8.70 8.29 -11.20
C ALA A 245 -8.21 9.73 -10.97
N ALA A 246 -7.37 9.95 -9.95
CA ALA A 246 -6.76 11.25 -9.67
C ALA A 246 -5.96 11.78 -10.86
N ARG A 247 -5.09 10.96 -11.47
CA ARG A 247 -4.28 11.37 -12.62
C ARG A 247 -5.14 11.74 -13.82
N THR A 248 -6.17 10.95 -14.13
CA THR A 248 -7.14 11.25 -15.20
C THR A 248 -7.87 12.55 -14.91
N ALA A 249 -8.36 12.72 -13.69
CA ALA A 249 -9.09 13.91 -13.26
C ALA A 249 -8.26 15.19 -13.40
N TYR A 250 -6.99 15.16 -12.98
CA TYR A 250 -6.07 16.30 -13.16
C TYR A 250 -5.72 16.57 -14.61
N ALA A 251 -5.49 15.53 -15.42
CA ALA A 251 -5.21 15.69 -16.85
C ALA A 251 -6.38 16.35 -17.57
N SER A 252 -7.61 15.87 -17.34
CA SER A 252 -8.84 16.40 -17.93
C SER A 252 -9.20 17.80 -17.42
N SER A 253 -8.77 18.16 -16.21
CA SER A 253 -8.99 19.49 -15.62
C SER A 253 -7.95 20.53 -16.03
N GLY A 254 -6.99 20.18 -16.89
CA GLY A 254 -5.91 21.09 -17.29
C GLY A 254 -4.92 21.39 -16.17
N ALA A 255 -4.65 20.44 -15.28
CA ALA A 255 -3.77 20.61 -14.12
C ALA A 255 -2.47 19.78 -14.25
N PRO A 256 -1.57 20.08 -15.20
CA PRO A 256 -0.40 19.24 -15.48
C PRO A 256 0.55 19.09 -14.29
N ALA A 257 0.72 20.12 -13.45
CA ALA A 257 1.53 20.01 -12.25
C ALA A 257 0.98 18.98 -11.23
N HIS A 258 -0.35 18.84 -11.14
CA HIS A 258 -1.00 17.85 -10.28
C HIS A 258 -0.94 16.45 -10.89
N GLU A 259 -1.10 16.36 -12.22
CA GLU A 259 -0.88 15.12 -12.97
C GLU A 259 0.55 14.59 -12.74
N ASP A 260 1.56 15.46 -12.86
CA ASP A 260 2.97 15.11 -12.66
C ASP A 260 3.25 14.64 -11.23
N PHE A 261 2.60 15.26 -10.24
CA PHE A 261 2.72 14.86 -8.85
C PHE A 261 2.22 13.42 -8.61
N MET A 262 1.27 12.92 -9.42
CA MET A 262 0.79 11.54 -9.31
C MET A 262 1.84 10.49 -9.66
N LEU A 263 2.86 10.85 -10.45
CA LEU A 263 3.92 9.92 -10.81
C LEU A 263 4.69 9.43 -9.57
N GLN A 264 4.84 10.26 -8.53
CA GLN A 264 5.51 9.85 -7.29
C GLN A 264 4.74 8.76 -6.55
N HIS A 265 3.40 8.87 -6.52
CA HIS A 265 2.55 7.81 -5.96
C HIS A 265 2.59 6.53 -6.81
N GLN A 266 2.69 6.66 -8.14
CA GLN A 266 2.86 5.50 -9.03
C GLN A 266 4.18 4.78 -8.81
N VAL A 267 5.29 5.49 -8.56
CA VAL A 267 6.57 4.88 -8.16
C VAL A 267 6.38 4.00 -6.92
N ASN A 268 5.75 4.55 -5.87
CA ASN A 268 5.53 3.82 -4.63
C ASN A 268 4.63 2.59 -4.81
N LEU A 269 3.54 2.73 -5.57
CA LEU A 269 2.65 1.61 -5.91
C LEU A 269 3.42 0.49 -6.62
N GLU A 270 4.18 0.83 -7.66
CA GLU A 270 4.85 -0.17 -8.49
C GLU A 270 6.04 -0.81 -7.78
N ARG A 271 6.76 -0.07 -6.93
CA ARG A 271 7.76 -0.64 -6.01
C ARG A 271 7.13 -1.67 -5.07
N LEU A 272 6.01 -1.36 -4.43
CA LEU A 272 5.30 -2.28 -3.52
C LEU A 272 4.71 -3.50 -4.24
N ARG A 273 4.41 -3.36 -5.53
CA ARG A 273 4.04 -4.48 -6.42
C ARG A 273 5.27 -5.23 -6.98
N GLY A 274 6.49 -4.88 -6.58
CA GLY A 274 7.72 -5.50 -7.08
C GLY A 274 7.97 -5.27 -8.58
N ARG A 275 7.32 -4.28 -9.19
CA ARG A 275 7.49 -3.90 -10.60
C ARG A 275 8.56 -2.83 -10.74
N ASP A 276 9.76 -3.17 -10.28
CA ASP A 276 10.89 -2.25 -10.17
C ASP A 276 11.21 -1.55 -11.49
N ALA A 277 11.16 -2.26 -12.63
CA ALA A 277 11.41 -1.66 -13.94
C ALA A 277 10.39 -0.57 -14.30
N LEU A 278 9.11 -0.75 -13.93
CA LEU A 278 8.07 0.24 -14.15
C LEU A 278 8.21 1.42 -13.17
N ALA A 279 8.54 1.14 -11.91
CA ALA A 279 8.86 2.18 -10.93
C ALA A 279 10.06 3.05 -11.40
N GLN A 280 11.12 2.43 -11.92
CA GLN A 280 12.27 3.13 -12.51
C GLN A 280 11.87 3.97 -13.73
N ALA A 281 11.00 3.45 -14.60
CA ALA A 281 10.50 4.22 -15.74
C ALA A 281 9.72 5.48 -15.30
N TYR A 282 8.92 5.40 -14.23
CA TYR A 282 8.26 6.57 -13.67
C TYR A 282 9.26 7.56 -13.05
N LEU A 283 10.32 7.08 -12.39
CA LEU A 283 11.38 7.94 -11.86
C LEU A 283 12.11 8.70 -12.97
N ASP A 284 12.40 8.03 -14.09
CA ASP A 284 12.99 8.67 -15.27
C ASP A 284 12.04 9.72 -15.88
N GLU A 285 10.75 9.43 -15.96
CA GLU A 285 9.74 10.37 -16.42
C GLU A 285 9.63 11.59 -15.50
N ILE A 286 9.67 11.39 -14.18
CA ILE A 286 9.68 12.47 -13.18
C ILE A 286 10.89 13.38 -13.38
N LEU A 287 12.09 12.83 -13.61
CA LEU A 287 13.29 13.65 -13.85
C LEU A 287 13.19 14.46 -15.14
N LEU A 288 12.65 13.86 -16.21
CA LEU A 288 12.45 14.55 -17.48
C LEU A 288 11.40 15.68 -17.38
N ARG A 289 10.41 15.54 -16.48
CA ARG A 289 9.34 16.53 -16.23
C ARG A 289 9.70 17.57 -15.15
N GLY A 290 10.50 17.19 -14.16
CA GLY A 290 10.65 17.88 -12.86
C GLY A 290 11.46 19.17 -12.86
N GLY A 291 12.06 19.56 -13.99
CA GLY A 291 12.68 20.88 -14.18
C GLY A 291 13.83 21.22 -13.22
N GLY A 292 14.52 20.21 -12.65
CA GLY A 292 15.69 20.42 -11.78
C GLY A 292 15.40 20.83 -10.33
N ARG A 293 14.16 20.66 -9.83
CA ARG A 293 13.85 20.91 -8.40
C ARG A 293 14.59 19.93 -7.48
N CYS A 294 15.22 20.45 -6.42
CA CYS A 294 16.03 19.65 -5.50
C CYS A 294 15.21 18.54 -4.84
N GLU A 295 13.99 18.84 -4.40
CA GLU A 295 13.14 17.88 -3.68
C GLU A 295 12.77 16.68 -4.57
N ILE A 296 12.59 16.92 -5.88
CA ILE A 296 12.32 15.87 -6.86
C ILE A 296 13.56 15.01 -7.08
N ALA A 297 14.73 15.62 -7.23
CA ALA A 297 15.98 14.88 -7.36
C ALA A 297 16.21 13.98 -6.12
N ARG A 298 15.96 14.52 -4.92
CA ARG A 298 16.02 13.76 -3.66
C ARG A 298 15.05 12.58 -3.66
N PHE A 299 13.77 12.79 -3.95
CA PHE A 299 12.79 11.70 -4.03
C PHE A 299 13.23 10.60 -5.00
N VAL A 300 13.77 10.98 -6.16
CA VAL A 300 14.23 10.01 -7.16
C VAL A 300 15.42 9.21 -6.67
N ASP A 301 16.43 9.87 -6.11
CA ASP A 301 17.63 9.20 -5.62
C ASP A 301 17.32 8.29 -4.42
N GLU A 302 16.49 8.76 -3.48
CA GLU A 302 16.05 7.97 -2.33
C GLU A 302 15.25 6.72 -2.79
N SER A 303 14.32 6.89 -3.74
CA SER A 303 13.53 5.79 -4.30
C SER A 303 14.39 4.77 -5.04
N ARG A 304 15.41 5.21 -5.80
CA ARG A 304 16.32 4.31 -6.51
C ARG A 304 17.13 3.44 -5.56
N VAL A 305 17.64 4.02 -4.46
CA VAL A 305 18.34 3.26 -3.42
C VAL A 305 17.41 2.23 -2.77
N ALA A 306 16.19 2.62 -2.42
CA ALA A 306 15.20 1.70 -1.84
C ALA A 306 14.87 0.54 -2.79
N ILE A 307 14.58 0.83 -4.07
CA ILE A 307 14.29 -0.20 -5.09
C ILE A 307 15.49 -1.15 -5.28
N ALA A 308 16.72 -0.61 -5.37
CA ALA A 308 17.92 -1.43 -5.50
C ALA A 308 18.14 -2.34 -4.27
N HIS A 309 17.96 -1.78 -3.07
CA HIS A 309 18.05 -2.52 -1.81
C HIS A 309 17.02 -3.67 -1.72
N GLU A 310 15.76 -3.41 -2.08
CA GLU A 310 14.67 -4.38 -2.03
C GLU A 310 14.78 -5.49 -3.11
N SER A 311 15.36 -5.16 -4.27
CA SER A 311 15.61 -6.12 -5.36
C SER A 311 16.89 -6.94 -5.16
N GLY A 312 17.71 -6.59 -4.18
CA GLY A 312 18.99 -7.24 -3.89
C GLY A 312 20.14 -6.77 -4.79
N ASP A 313 19.98 -5.68 -5.56
CA ASP A 313 21.05 -5.04 -6.31
C ASP A 313 21.94 -4.19 -5.38
N MET A 314 22.80 -4.89 -4.64
CA MET A 314 23.68 -4.29 -3.64
C MET A 314 24.62 -3.24 -4.20
N ALA A 315 25.15 -3.46 -5.39
CA ALA A 315 26.14 -2.58 -5.97
C ALA A 315 25.52 -1.20 -6.26
N THR A 316 24.32 -1.19 -6.86
CA THR A 316 23.57 0.04 -7.11
C THR A 316 23.15 0.71 -5.80
N ALA A 317 22.67 -0.07 -4.83
CA ALA A 317 22.23 0.45 -3.54
C ALA A 317 23.38 1.11 -2.73
N GLN A 318 24.55 0.46 -2.67
CA GLN A 318 25.75 0.99 -1.99
C GLN A 318 26.28 2.24 -2.68
N HIS A 319 26.31 2.26 -4.02
CA HIS A 319 26.75 3.45 -4.76
C HIS A 319 25.84 4.64 -4.49
N GLY A 320 24.51 4.43 -4.48
CA GLY A 320 23.55 5.49 -4.13
C GLY A 320 23.68 5.98 -2.68
N LEU A 321 23.94 5.09 -1.72
CA LEU A 321 24.22 5.49 -0.33
C LEU A 321 25.49 6.35 -0.21
N ALA A 322 26.56 5.96 -0.90
CA ALA A 322 27.84 6.68 -0.87
C ALA A 322 27.74 8.08 -1.50
N ALA A 323 26.97 8.21 -2.59
CA ALA A 323 26.65 9.50 -3.21
C ALA A 323 25.86 10.41 -2.25
N GLY A 324 24.97 9.81 -1.46
CA GLY A 324 24.06 10.50 -0.56
C GLY A 324 22.95 11.26 -1.32
N PRO A 325 21.81 11.56 -0.67
CA PRO A 325 20.79 12.36 -1.31
C PRO A 325 21.33 13.79 -1.56
N PRO A 326 20.82 14.48 -2.60
CA PRO A 326 21.05 15.91 -2.77
C PRO A 326 20.75 16.66 -1.47
N ARG A 327 21.57 17.66 -1.12
CA ARG A 327 21.40 18.48 0.09
C ARG A 327 20.20 19.42 -0.05
N CYS A 328 19.01 18.87 0.06
CA CYS A 328 17.75 19.62 0.11
C CYS A 328 17.28 19.74 1.56
N ALA A 329 16.47 20.76 1.85
CA ALA A 329 15.84 20.87 3.16
C ALA A 329 14.78 19.76 3.35
N GLY A 330 14.69 19.22 4.56
CA GLY A 330 13.70 18.21 4.95
C GLY A 330 14.32 16.87 5.38
N PRO A 331 13.62 16.08 6.20
CA PRO A 331 14.10 14.77 6.61
C PRO A 331 13.98 13.74 5.46
N PRO A 332 14.79 12.66 5.48
CA PRO A 332 14.65 11.54 4.55
C PRO A 332 13.36 10.75 4.80
N ASP A 333 12.93 9.96 3.83
CA ASP A 333 11.80 9.04 3.99
C ASP A 333 12.17 7.82 4.86
N VAL A 334 11.17 7.19 5.51
CA VAL A 334 11.39 6.07 6.45
C VAL A 334 12.01 4.87 5.74
N GLU A 335 11.53 4.55 4.54
CA GLU A 335 12.00 3.45 3.71
C GLU A 335 13.48 3.64 3.35
N TRP A 336 13.88 4.87 3.04
CA TRP A 336 15.29 5.20 2.80
C TRP A 336 16.14 5.02 4.06
N VAL A 337 15.65 5.44 5.24
CA VAL A 337 16.37 5.25 6.52
C VAL A 337 16.60 3.77 6.81
N MET A 338 15.60 2.92 6.57
CA MET A 338 15.72 1.47 6.72
C MET A 338 16.80 0.91 5.78
N ALA A 339 16.74 1.26 4.49
CA ALA A 339 17.73 0.83 3.50
C ALA A 339 19.14 1.31 3.85
N ALA A 340 19.31 2.58 4.23
CA ALA A 340 20.61 3.16 4.58
C ALA A 340 21.25 2.45 5.79
N VAL A 341 20.47 2.15 6.82
CA VAL A 341 20.95 1.40 7.99
C VAL A 341 21.34 -0.03 7.62
N ASP A 342 20.52 -0.71 6.83
CA ASP A 342 20.81 -2.09 6.42
C ASP A 342 22.06 -2.15 5.55
N LEU A 343 22.23 -1.21 4.61
CA LEU A 343 23.45 -1.05 3.81
C LEU A 343 24.67 -0.73 4.68
N ALA A 344 24.55 0.17 5.67
CA ALA A 344 25.65 0.53 6.56
C ALA A 344 26.09 -0.60 7.52
N ARG A 345 25.23 -1.60 7.77
CA ARG A 345 25.64 -2.82 8.49
C ARG A 345 26.54 -3.72 7.66
N LEU A 346 26.40 -3.67 6.34
CA LEU A 346 27.17 -4.45 5.36
C LEU A 346 28.41 -3.69 4.86
N GLY A 347 28.35 -2.36 4.91
CA GLY A 347 29.40 -1.44 4.49
C GLY A 347 30.54 -1.32 5.51
N ASP A 348 31.40 -0.34 5.26
CA ASP A 348 32.57 -0.08 6.09
C ASP A 348 32.26 0.82 7.32
N ALA A 349 33.30 1.16 8.08
CA ALA A 349 33.16 2.04 9.24
C ALA A 349 32.72 3.47 8.85
N ALA A 350 33.04 3.94 7.64
CA ALA A 350 32.67 5.26 7.17
C ALA A 350 31.17 5.32 6.82
N ASP A 351 30.63 4.28 6.20
CA ASP A 351 29.19 4.16 5.95
C ASP A 351 28.41 4.12 7.27
N ARG A 352 28.87 3.30 8.24
CA ARG A 352 28.28 3.25 9.59
C ARG A 352 28.30 4.61 10.27
N ALA A 353 29.42 5.33 10.23
CA ALA A 353 29.53 6.66 10.84
C ALA A 353 28.63 7.69 10.14
N ARG A 354 28.55 7.66 8.80
CA ARG A 354 27.70 8.55 8.01
C ARG A 354 26.23 8.38 8.33
N VAL A 355 25.75 7.14 8.39
CA VAL A 355 24.35 6.85 8.71
C VAL A 355 24.05 7.18 10.17
N MET A 356 24.96 6.87 11.11
CA MET A 356 24.77 7.25 12.52
C MET A 356 24.61 8.76 12.69
N ALA A 357 25.48 9.56 12.06
CA ALA A 357 25.41 11.02 12.09
C ALA A 357 24.08 11.55 11.53
N LEU A 358 23.54 10.91 10.48
CA LEU A 358 22.24 11.25 9.94
C LEU A 358 21.11 10.94 10.93
N LEU A 359 21.13 9.76 11.56
CA LEU A 359 20.11 9.38 12.56
C LEU A 359 20.04 10.35 13.74
N ASP A 360 21.17 10.96 14.11
CA ASP A 360 21.23 11.96 15.18
C ASP A 360 20.55 13.29 14.81
N THR A 361 20.36 13.57 13.52
CA THR A 361 19.63 14.77 13.05
C THR A 361 18.11 14.64 13.10
N ILE A 362 17.57 13.43 13.31
CA ILE A 362 16.14 13.12 13.17
C ILE A 362 15.29 13.58 14.40
N GLY A 363 15.90 14.23 15.39
CA GLY A 363 15.27 14.58 16.68
C GLY A 363 13.93 15.35 16.59
N THR A 364 13.74 16.20 15.58
CA THR A 364 12.51 16.99 15.35
C THR A 364 11.61 16.44 14.24
N ALA A 365 11.95 15.30 13.63
CA ALA A 365 11.22 14.72 12.50
C ALA A 365 9.89 14.07 12.92
N SER A 366 9.17 13.48 11.97
CA SER A 366 7.91 12.76 12.22
C SER A 366 8.06 11.63 13.27
N ARG A 367 6.96 11.23 13.91
CA ARG A 367 6.98 10.12 14.89
C ARG A 367 7.52 8.83 14.28
N ALA A 368 7.13 8.49 13.05
CA ALA A 368 7.60 7.30 12.34
C ALA A 368 9.12 7.35 12.12
N LEU A 369 9.68 8.50 11.72
CA LEU A 369 11.12 8.66 11.55
C LEU A 369 11.89 8.55 12.86
N ARG A 370 11.36 9.08 13.96
CA ARG A 370 12.01 8.91 15.28
C ARG A 370 12.05 7.45 15.72
N VAL A 371 10.97 6.69 15.47
CA VAL A 371 10.93 5.25 15.71
C VAL A 371 11.95 4.53 14.84
N ALA A 372 11.98 4.82 13.54
CA ALA A 372 12.96 4.27 12.61
C ALA A 372 14.41 4.58 13.05
N ALA A 373 14.68 5.79 13.51
CA ALA A 373 16.00 6.18 14.00
C ALA A 373 16.40 5.47 15.30
N SER A 374 15.46 5.20 16.21
CA SER A 374 15.72 4.43 17.43
C SER A 374 16.08 2.98 17.09
N ILE A 375 15.27 2.30 16.26
CA ILE A 375 15.55 0.94 15.79
C ILE A 375 16.87 0.88 15.01
N GLY A 376 17.09 1.85 14.10
CA GLY A 376 18.28 1.92 13.26
C GLY A 376 19.57 2.10 14.07
N ARG A 377 19.56 2.99 15.08
CA ARG A 377 20.69 3.14 16.01
C ARG A 377 20.97 1.85 16.75
N GLY A 378 19.92 1.20 17.27
CA GLY A 378 20.05 -0.08 17.93
C GLY A 378 20.70 -1.14 17.04
N ARG A 379 20.26 -1.25 15.78
CA ARG A 379 20.81 -2.19 14.78
C ARG A 379 22.29 -1.93 14.46
N LEU A 380 22.72 -0.69 14.35
CA LEU A 380 24.13 -0.35 14.07
C LEU A 380 25.05 -0.54 15.28
N THR A 381 24.53 -0.39 16.50
CA THR A 381 25.27 -0.58 17.75
C THR A 381 25.42 -2.05 18.14
N MET A 382 24.43 -2.88 17.82
CA MET A 382 24.28 -4.26 18.30
C MET A 382 25.45 -5.20 18.01
N ASP A 383 26.20 -4.97 16.92
CA ASP A 383 27.37 -5.80 16.59
C ASP A 383 28.54 -5.54 17.57
N GLY A 384 28.64 -4.34 18.17
CA GLY A 384 29.68 -3.96 19.14
C GLY A 384 29.22 -3.93 20.60
N ASP A 385 27.99 -3.49 20.87
CA ASP A 385 27.32 -3.51 22.17
C ASP A 385 25.92 -4.16 22.02
N PRO A 386 25.82 -5.48 22.23
CA PRO A 386 24.57 -6.21 22.07
C PRO A 386 23.47 -5.74 23.02
N ALA A 387 23.82 -5.41 24.27
CA ALA A 387 22.85 -5.03 25.29
C ALA A 387 22.29 -3.64 25.02
N GLY A 388 23.16 -2.66 24.76
CA GLY A 388 22.75 -1.30 24.41
C GLY A 388 21.99 -1.24 23.08
N GLY A 389 22.46 -1.97 22.07
CA GLY A 389 21.77 -2.09 20.78
C GLY A 389 20.35 -2.68 20.93
N ALA A 390 20.20 -3.77 21.69
CA ALA A 390 18.90 -4.40 21.93
C ALA A 390 17.96 -3.52 22.77
N ALA A 391 18.47 -2.69 23.68
CA ALA A 391 17.67 -1.73 24.43
C ALA A 391 17.05 -0.66 23.51
N LEU A 392 17.85 -0.08 22.62
CA LEU A 392 17.39 0.90 21.62
C LEU A 392 16.35 0.31 20.66
N VAL A 393 16.57 -0.93 20.17
CA VAL A 393 15.57 -1.59 19.31
C VAL A 393 14.23 -1.77 20.04
N ARG A 394 14.25 -2.18 21.31
CA ARG A 394 13.01 -2.33 22.11
C ARG A 394 12.33 -1.01 22.40
N GLU A 395 13.09 0.06 22.65
CA GLU A 395 12.54 1.42 22.77
C GLU A 395 11.79 1.83 21.50
N GLY A 396 12.42 1.63 20.34
CA GLY A 396 11.79 1.87 19.04
C GLY A 396 10.51 1.04 18.86
N LEU A 397 10.55 -0.26 19.15
CA LEU A 397 9.38 -1.15 19.07
C LEU A 397 8.24 -0.71 19.99
N ALA A 398 8.53 -0.23 21.20
CA ALA A 398 7.51 0.35 22.07
C ALA A 398 6.86 1.61 21.46
N GLY A 399 7.63 2.39 20.70
CA GLY A 399 7.14 3.55 19.96
C GLY A 399 6.21 3.22 18.79
N VAL A 400 6.31 2.01 18.22
CA VAL A 400 5.49 1.54 17.08
C VAL A 400 4.00 1.50 17.43
N GLY A 401 3.63 1.14 18.67
CA GLY A 401 2.22 1.04 19.08
C GLY A 401 1.42 2.33 18.98
N GLY A 402 2.09 3.50 18.93
CA GLY A 402 1.43 4.79 18.70
C GLY A 402 1.55 5.32 17.27
N LEU A 403 1.94 4.47 16.32
CA LEU A 403 1.78 4.71 14.89
C LEU A 403 0.47 4.05 14.45
N ALA A 404 -0.35 4.76 13.68
CA ALA A 404 -1.45 4.14 12.95
C ALA A 404 -0.90 3.29 11.79
N ASP A 405 -1.73 2.37 11.31
CA ASP A 405 -1.53 1.51 10.14
C ASP A 405 -0.63 0.27 10.30
N VAL A 406 -1.31 -0.84 10.52
CA VAL A 406 -0.89 -2.17 10.08
C VAL A 406 -1.86 -2.51 8.93
N PRO A 407 -1.42 -2.58 7.66
CA PRO A 407 -0.12 -3.11 7.24
C PRO A 407 1.03 -2.18 6.83
N GLY A 408 0.92 -0.87 7.06
CA GLY A 408 1.89 0.13 6.60
C GLY A 408 3.22 0.19 7.36
N THR A 409 3.78 1.39 7.42
CA THR A 409 5.09 1.70 8.02
C THR A 409 5.24 1.16 9.45
N ALA A 410 4.17 1.14 10.26
CA ALA A 410 4.26 0.59 11.62
C ALA A 410 4.54 -0.92 11.61
N GLY A 411 3.93 -1.67 10.68
CA GLY A 411 4.21 -3.09 10.49
C GLY A 411 5.64 -3.34 10.02
N GLU A 412 6.15 -2.51 9.10
CA GLU A 412 7.51 -2.66 8.55
C GLU A 412 8.57 -2.40 9.62
N LEU A 413 8.39 -1.35 10.42
CA LEU A 413 9.25 -1.05 11.56
C LEU A 413 9.19 -2.14 12.64
N ARG A 414 8.01 -2.75 12.86
CA ARG A 414 7.87 -3.89 13.76
C ARG A 414 8.71 -5.08 13.29
N VAL A 415 8.57 -5.49 12.03
CA VAL A 415 9.34 -6.60 11.46
C VAL A 415 10.83 -6.29 11.51
N TRP A 416 11.22 -5.07 11.14
CA TRP A 416 12.61 -4.64 11.12
C TRP A 416 13.26 -4.66 12.52
N GLY A 417 12.54 -4.23 13.56
CA GLY A 417 13.01 -4.33 14.94
C GLY A 417 13.13 -5.78 15.43
N HIS A 418 12.12 -6.61 15.18
CA HIS A 418 12.15 -8.03 15.59
C HIS A 418 13.25 -8.81 14.87
N SER A 419 13.53 -8.50 13.59
CA SER A 419 14.65 -9.09 12.84
C SER A 419 15.99 -8.89 13.54
N ALA A 420 16.22 -7.69 14.08
CA ALA A 420 17.45 -7.39 14.80
C ALA A 420 17.56 -8.23 16.07
N LEU A 421 16.49 -8.30 16.87
CA LEU A 421 16.45 -9.05 18.13
C LEU A 421 16.58 -10.57 17.91
N ILE A 422 15.93 -11.12 16.87
CA ILE A 422 16.07 -12.53 16.49
C ILE A 422 17.51 -12.83 16.07
N GLY A 423 18.09 -12.00 15.21
CA GLY A 423 19.46 -12.15 14.74
C GLY A 423 20.48 -12.11 15.88
N ASP A 424 20.28 -11.20 16.84
CA ASP A 424 21.14 -11.07 18.02
C ASP A 424 21.02 -12.26 19.00
N ALA A 425 19.81 -12.76 19.25
CA ALA A 425 19.62 -14.01 19.99
C ALA A 425 20.31 -15.19 19.29
N GLY A 426 20.16 -15.29 17.96
CA GLY A 426 20.81 -16.31 17.15
C GLY A 426 22.34 -16.24 17.19
N ARG A 427 22.91 -15.04 17.12
CA ARG A 427 24.36 -14.81 17.23
C ARG A 427 24.92 -15.23 18.58
N ARG A 428 24.15 -15.08 19.67
CA ARG A 428 24.50 -15.59 21.01
C ARG A 428 24.22 -17.08 21.23
N ALA A 429 23.65 -17.77 20.23
CA ALA A 429 23.12 -19.11 20.35
C ALA A 429 22.07 -19.29 21.48
N ASP A 430 21.37 -18.21 21.84
CA ASP A 430 20.26 -18.23 22.79
C ASP A 430 18.95 -18.51 22.03
N TRP A 431 18.76 -19.79 21.69
CA TRP A 431 17.65 -20.25 20.86
C TRP A 431 16.29 -20.11 21.55
N SER A 432 16.26 -20.22 22.87
CA SER A 432 15.04 -20.02 23.65
C SER A 432 14.61 -18.55 23.62
N ALA A 433 15.55 -17.61 23.77
CA ALA A 433 15.25 -16.20 23.59
C ALA A 433 14.80 -15.89 22.16
N ALA A 434 15.41 -16.51 21.14
CA ALA A 434 14.98 -16.33 19.75
C ALA A 434 13.51 -16.77 19.55
N ILE A 435 13.10 -17.93 20.09
CA ILE A 435 11.70 -18.38 20.07
C ILE A 435 10.77 -17.36 20.76
N ALA A 436 11.20 -16.79 21.89
CA ALA A 436 10.42 -15.79 22.60
C ALA A 436 10.19 -14.53 21.76
N VAL A 437 11.20 -14.06 21.01
CA VAL A 437 11.05 -12.92 20.10
C VAL A 437 10.13 -13.24 18.92
N PHE A 438 10.21 -14.46 18.35
CA PHE A 438 9.25 -14.89 17.33
C PHE A 438 7.80 -14.93 17.83
N ALA A 439 7.60 -15.37 19.08
CA ALA A 439 6.29 -15.40 19.73
C ALA A 439 5.76 -13.98 20.02
N ASP A 440 6.62 -13.09 20.49
CA ASP A 440 6.31 -11.68 20.72
C ASP A 440 5.83 -11.00 19.42
N GLU A 441 6.56 -11.20 18.31
CA GLU A 441 6.18 -10.67 16.99
C GLU A 441 4.84 -11.24 16.49
N LEU A 442 4.60 -12.54 16.74
CA LEU A 442 3.35 -13.21 16.38
C LEU A 442 2.16 -12.70 17.20
N GLY A 443 2.41 -12.08 18.36
CA GLY A 443 1.37 -11.67 19.31
C GLY A 443 0.69 -12.84 20.01
N ALA A 444 1.32 -14.02 20.03
CA ALA A 444 0.80 -15.23 20.67
C ALA A 444 1.93 -16.11 21.21
N PRO A 445 1.68 -16.94 22.25
CA PRO A 445 2.67 -17.88 22.74
C PRO A 445 3.17 -18.82 21.64
N ALA A 446 4.46 -19.12 21.63
CA ALA A 446 5.01 -20.13 20.73
C ALA A 446 4.33 -21.49 20.98
N PRO A 447 3.98 -22.25 19.92
CA PRO A 447 3.45 -23.60 20.06
C PRO A 447 4.32 -24.47 20.98
N ALA A 448 3.67 -25.25 21.86
CA ALA A 448 4.35 -26.05 22.87
C ALA A 448 5.08 -27.27 22.28
N GLY A 449 4.53 -27.87 21.20
CA GLY A 449 5.06 -29.06 20.53
C GLY A 449 6.28 -28.79 19.64
N CYS A 450 6.50 -29.66 18.65
CA CYS A 450 7.59 -29.47 17.69
C CYS A 450 7.40 -28.18 16.90
N LEU A 451 8.50 -27.45 16.75
CA LEU A 451 8.50 -26.09 16.22
C LEU A 451 9.68 -25.92 15.27
N VAL A 452 9.46 -25.15 14.21
CA VAL A 452 10.51 -24.49 13.43
C VAL A 452 10.19 -23.01 13.41
N ALA A 453 11.15 -22.18 13.81
CA ALA A 453 11.06 -20.74 13.67
C ALA A 453 12.24 -20.26 12.82
N VAL A 454 11.97 -19.57 11.72
CA VAL A 454 12.99 -19.17 10.76
C VAL A 454 12.79 -17.75 10.29
N SER A 455 13.90 -17.03 10.18
CA SER A 455 13.92 -15.74 9.54
C SER A 455 15.23 -15.39 8.86
N THR A 456 15.10 -14.57 7.82
CA THR A 456 16.17 -13.73 7.28
C THR A 456 16.17 -12.33 7.90
N ASP A 457 17.34 -11.71 7.88
CA ASP A 457 17.60 -10.28 8.10
C ASP A 457 18.70 -9.92 7.11
N TYR A 458 18.30 -9.71 5.85
CA TYR A 458 19.20 -9.51 4.72
C TYR A 458 20.15 -10.72 4.50
N GLU A 459 21.47 -10.51 4.52
CA GLU A 459 22.48 -11.57 4.40
C GLU A 459 22.56 -12.48 5.64
N ARG A 460 21.78 -12.19 6.68
CA ARG A 460 21.75 -12.96 7.92
C ARG A 460 20.52 -13.87 7.94
N ALA A 461 20.67 -15.08 8.47
CA ALA A 461 19.54 -15.99 8.70
C ALA A 461 19.66 -16.64 10.07
N THR A 462 18.53 -16.76 10.76
CA THR A 462 18.41 -17.46 12.04
C THR A 462 17.30 -18.49 11.94
N ALA A 463 17.62 -19.74 12.23
CA ALA A 463 16.68 -20.84 12.29
C ALA A 463 16.78 -21.53 13.65
N VAL A 464 15.64 -21.85 14.24
CA VAL A 464 15.52 -22.57 15.50
C VAL A 464 14.52 -23.71 15.33
N VAL A 465 14.84 -24.87 15.89
CA VAL A 465 13.97 -26.04 15.91
C VAL A 465 13.79 -26.53 17.34
N ARG A 466 12.57 -26.97 17.67
CA ARG A 466 12.26 -27.77 18.86
C ARG A 466 11.85 -29.16 18.40
N GLY A 467 12.63 -30.16 18.79
CA GLY A 467 12.38 -31.57 18.45
C GLY A 467 11.27 -32.20 19.30
N SER A 468 10.99 -33.48 19.02
CA SER A 468 10.02 -34.29 19.77
C SER A 468 10.46 -34.57 21.22
N ASP A 469 11.76 -34.48 21.49
CA ASP A 469 12.39 -34.56 22.81
C ASP A 469 12.32 -33.23 23.60
N GLY A 470 11.76 -32.18 23.00
CA GLY A 470 11.73 -30.83 23.57
C GLY A 470 13.06 -30.08 23.48
N THR A 471 14.12 -30.69 22.95
CA THR A 471 15.43 -30.05 22.81
C THR A 471 15.35 -28.94 21.76
N VAL A 472 15.85 -27.76 22.12
CA VAL A 472 15.95 -26.61 21.22
C VAL A 472 17.34 -26.57 20.59
N ARG A 473 17.40 -26.50 19.26
CA ARG A 473 18.62 -26.38 18.47
C ARG A 473 18.48 -25.25 17.48
N GLY A 474 19.56 -24.61 17.06
CA GLY A 474 19.47 -23.55 16.08
C GLY A 474 20.74 -23.34 15.26
N SER A 475 20.62 -22.44 14.30
CA SER A 475 21.70 -22.00 13.43
C SER A 475 21.54 -20.51 13.17
N HIS A 476 22.65 -19.79 13.22
CA HIS A 476 22.76 -18.41 12.78
C HIS A 476 23.86 -18.32 11.71
N ARG A 477 23.54 -17.74 10.56
CA ARG A 477 24.47 -17.59 9.43
C ARG A 477 24.50 -16.14 8.97
N THR A 478 25.66 -15.68 8.53
CA THR A 478 25.91 -14.38 7.91
C THR A 478 26.43 -14.57 6.49
N GLY A 479 26.48 -13.50 5.69
CA GLY A 479 27.02 -13.53 4.32
C GLY A 479 26.23 -14.39 3.33
N ARG A 480 24.93 -14.60 3.57
CA ARG A 480 24.06 -15.27 2.59
C ARG A 480 23.89 -14.40 1.34
N SER A 481 23.82 -15.06 0.20
CA SER A 481 23.32 -14.40 -1.02
C SER A 481 21.85 -14.00 -0.83
N LEU A 482 21.54 -12.75 -1.18
CA LEU A 482 20.18 -12.20 -1.16
C LEU A 482 19.36 -12.70 -2.35
N THR A 483 20.03 -13.03 -3.45
CA THR A 483 19.42 -13.55 -4.67
C THR A 483 19.14 -15.06 -4.58
N SER A 484 19.62 -15.73 -3.53
CA SER A 484 19.37 -17.15 -3.28
C SER A 484 18.71 -17.39 -1.91
N LEU A 485 17.51 -17.93 -1.94
CA LEU A 485 16.77 -18.39 -0.74
C LEU A 485 16.86 -19.92 -0.59
N ALA A 486 17.96 -20.55 -1.03
CA ALA A 486 18.12 -22.01 -0.94
C ALA A 486 17.89 -22.52 0.50
N SER A 487 16.94 -23.43 0.67
CA SER A 487 16.43 -23.83 1.98
C SER A 487 17.44 -24.57 2.85
N ASP A 488 18.36 -25.32 2.26
CA ASP A 488 19.48 -25.98 2.94
C ASP A 488 20.44 -24.99 3.62
N THR A 489 20.47 -23.74 3.13
CA THR A 489 21.20 -22.65 3.77
C THR A 489 20.41 -21.93 4.87
N LEU A 490 19.07 -22.06 4.88
CA LEU A 490 18.18 -21.48 5.88
C LEU A 490 17.98 -22.44 7.07
N ILE A 491 17.67 -23.70 6.79
CA ILE A 491 17.44 -24.77 7.76
C ILE A 491 18.44 -25.89 7.44
N PRO A 492 19.61 -25.91 8.11
CA PRO A 492 20.61 -26.94 7.87
C PRO A 492 20.07 -28.36 8.05
N PRO A 493 20.57 -29.36 7.31
CA PRO A 493 20.09 -30.75 7.40
C PRO A 493 20.08 -31.33 8.82
N ALA A 494 21.04 -30.95 9.66
CA ALA A 494 21.11 -31.36 11.06
C ALA A 494 19.91 -30.87 11.90
N LEU A 495 19.39 -29.67 11.60
CA LEU A 495 18.18 -29.16 12.26
C LEU A 495 16.94 -29.89 11.76
N SER A 496 16.83 -30.12 10.45
CA SER A 496 15.71 -30.89 9.88
C SER A 496 15.68 -32.33 10.42
N ALA A 497 16.83 -32.96 10.62
CA ALA A 497 16.90 -34.31 11.18
C ALA A 497 16.40 -34.37 12.65
N ALA A 498 16.55 -33.29 13.42
CA ALA A 498 16.06 -33.23 14.80
C ALA A 498 14.53 -33.20 14.91
N LEU A 499 13.82 -32.98 13.79
CA LEU A 499 12.36 -33.02 13.72
C LEU A 499 11.82 -34.43 13.44
N ALA A 500 12.70 -35.42 13.27
CA ALA A 500 12.28 -36.81 13.09
C ALA A 500 11.43 -37.28 14.28
N GLY A 501 10.32 -37.96 13.99
CA GLY A 501 9.38 -38.44 15.01
C GLY A 501 8.37 -37.40 15.52
N CYS A 502 8.44 -36.15 15.06
CA CYS A 502 7.40 -35.16 15.36
C CYS A 502 6.07 -35.53 14.67
N PRO A 503 4.95 -35.66 15.42
CA PRO A 503 3.65 -35.98 14.84
C PRO A 503 3.01 -34.80 14.09
N ALA A 504 3.39 -33.58 14.45
CA ALA A 504 3.07 -32.33 13.79
C ALA A 504 4.16 -31.30 14.11
N ILE A 505 4.48 -30.41 13.19
CA ILE A 505 5.51 -29.38 13.30
C ILE A 505 4.90 -28.04 12.95
N ALA A 506 4.84 -27.13 13.92
CA ALA A 506 4.42 -25.76 13.68
C ALA A 506 5.59 -24.97 13.07
N VAL A 507 5.34 -24.20 12.01
CA VAL A 507 6.35 -23.38 11.33
C VAL A 507 6.01 -21.90 11.48
N ILE A 508 6.83 -21.17 12.25
CA ILE A 508 6.80 -19.72 12.32
C ILE A 508 7.82 -19.19 11.30
N ALA A 509 7.33 -18.69 10.18
CA ALA A 509 8.14 -18.05 9.15
C ALA A 509 7.68 -16.61 8.91
N ARG A 510 8.62 -15.78 8.46
CA ARG A 510 8.36 -14.39 8.08
C ARG A 510 8.49 -14.24 6.57
N PRO A 511 7.78 -13.32 5.91
CA PRO A 511 8.05 -13.01 4.50
C PRO A 511 9.54 -12.73 4.28
N PRO A 512 10.15 -13.20 3.18
CA PRO A 512 9.55 -13.94 2.07
C PRO A 512 9.54 -15.48 2.28
N LEU A 513 9.81 -15.98 3.48
CA LEU A 513 9.86 -17.42 3.78
C LEU A 513 8.48 -18.05 4.03
N HIS A 514 7.53 -17.27 4.53
CA HIS A 514 6.15 -17.71 4.73
C HIS A 514 5.51 -18.12 3.39
N GLY A 515 4.89 -19.30 3.35
CA GLY A 515 4.29 -19.86 2.13
C GLY A 515 5.24 -20.62 1.20
N ARG A 516 6.55 -20.66 1.49
CA ARG A 516 7.52 -21.50 0.74
C ARG A 516 7.33 -22.98 1.05
N ASP A 517 7.49 -23.83 0.05
CA ASP A 517 7.35 -25.29 0.14
C ASP A 517 8.66 -26.04 0.41
N ASP A 518 9.79 -25.37 0.21
CA ASP A 518 11.12 -25.98 0.30
C ASP A 518 11.76 -25.89 1.70
N LEU A 519 11.10 -25.28 2.69
CA LEU A 519 11.65 -25.09 4.04
C LEU A 519 11.91 -26.40 4.78
N LEU A 520 11.03 -27.40 4.62
CA LEU A 520 11.12 -28.69 5.28
C LEU A 520 10.84 -29.83 4.30
N PRO A 521 11.45 -31.02 4.51
CA PRO A 521 11.18 -32.18 3.66
C PRO A 521 9.68 -32.52 3.54
N PRO A 522 9.21 -32.92 2.34
CA PRO A 522 7.78 -33.12 2.05
C PRO A 522 7.10 -34.19 2.92
N GLN A 523 7.86 -35.16 3.42
CA GLN A 523 7.38 -36.24 4.28
C GLN A 523 7.11 -35.82 5.73
N LEU A 524 7.62 -34.67 6.17
CA LEU A 524 7.37 -34.19 7.53
C LEU A 524 5.96 -33.60 7.64
N PRO A 525 5.23 -33.82 8.75
CA PRO A 525 3.90 -33.27 8.96
C PRO A 525 4.00 -31.84 9.51
N TRP A 526 4.01 -30.84 8.64
CA TRP A 526 4.23 -29.44 9.03
C TRP A 526 3.19 -28.48 8.47
N SER A 527 2.92 -27.42 9.22
CA SER A 527 2.00 -26.33 8.87
C SER A 527 2.58 -24.98 9.26
N PHE A 528 2.31 -23.95 8.45
CA PHE A 528 2.61 -22.56 8.80
C PHE A 528 1.63 -22.07 9.85
N VAL A 529 2.15 -21.41 10.88
CA VAL A 529 1.33 -20.75 11.89
C VAL A 529 0.78 -19.45 11.31
N GLY A 530 -0.53 -19.30 11.29
CA GLY A 530 -1.25 -18.08 10.89
C GLY A 530 -1.30 -17.04 12.00
N ALA A 531 -1.97 -15.92 11.70
CA ALA A 531 -2.30 -14.93 12.72
C ALA A 531 -3.38 -15.49 13.66
N PRO A 532 -3.37 -15.13 14.96
CA PRO A 532 -4.42 -15.52 15.88
C PRO A 532 -5.80 -15.03 15.39
N HIS A 533 -6.80 -15.92 15.42
CA HIS A 533 -8.18 -15.61 15.04
C HIS A 533 -9.16 -16.15 16.10
N ALA A 534 -10.28 -15.44 16.28
CA ALA A 534 -11.33 -15.84 17.23
C ALA A 534 -12.07 -17.09 16.74
N ALA A 535 -11.91 -18.22 17.43
CA ALA A 535 -12.49 -19.51 17.05
C ALA A 535 -13.93 -19.40 16.53
N GLY A 536 -14.18 -20.02 15.37
CA GLY A 536 -15.50 -20.06 14.75
C GLY A 536 -16.59 -20.63 15.65
N THR A 537 -17.84 -20.27 15.37
CA THR A 537 -18.98 -20.88 16.03
C THR A 537 -19.14 -22.34 15.60
N SER A 538 -19.49 -23.22 16.52
CA SER A 538 -19.81 -24.62 16.18
C SER A 538 -21.09 -24.66 15.35
N LEU A 539 -20.94 -24.68 14.02
CA LEU A 539 -22.04 -24.83 13.08
C LEU A 539 -22.20 -26.30 12.64
N PRO A 540 -23.41 -26.72 12.24
CA PRO A 540 -23.63 -28.02 11.61
C PRO A 540 -22.72 -28.22 10.39
N PRO A 541 -22.28 -29.45 10.09
CA PRO A 541 -21.44 -29.71 8.94
C PRO A 541 -22.07 -29.23 7.63
N ARG A 542 -21.38 -28.33 6.92
CA ARG A 542 -21.78 -27.81 5.60
C ARG A 542 -20.57 -27.83 4.67
N ARG A 543 -20.67 -28.57 3.57
CA ARG A 543 -19.63 -28.66 2.54
C ARG A 543 -19.98 -27.76 1.36
N VAL A 544 -19.00 -27.03 0.85
CA VAL A 544 -19.10 -26.21 -0.37
C VAL A 544 -18.00 -26.65 -1.33
N ALA A 545 -18.35 -26.79 -2.61
CA ALA A 545 -17.40 -27.12 -3.66
C ALA A 545 -17.58 -26.18 -4.85
N VAL A 546 -16.48 -25.60 -5.31
CA VAL A 546 -16.41 -24.75 -6.50
C VAL A 546 -15.61 -25.50 -7.56
N SER A 547 -16.16 -25.71 -8.75
CA SER A 547 -15.43 -26.36 -9.87
C SER A 547 -15.91 -25.90 -11.24
N ASP A 548 -15.11 -26.11 -12.29
CA ASP A 548 -15.38 -25.66 -13.67
C ASP A 548 -15.89 -24.20 -13.76
N PRO A 549 -15.20 -23.20 -13.17
CA PRO A 549 -15.55 -21.81 -13.43
C PRO A 549 -15.26 -21.46 -14.91
N ARG A 550 -15.97 -20.44 -15.42
CA ARG A 550 -15.84 -19.88 -16.77
C ARG A 550 -15.18 -18.49 -16.71
N PRO A 551 -13.87 -18.40 -16.45
CA PRO A 551 -13.18 -17.11 -16.42
C PRO A 551 -13.20 -16.42 -17.79
N PRO A 552 -12.96 -15.10 -17.87
CA PRO A 552 -12.93 -14.37 -19.13
C PRO A 552 -11.97 -15.00 -20.14
N ALA A 553 -12.41 -15.12 -21.40
CA ALA A 553 -11.62 -15.69 -22.49
C ALA A 553 -10.30 -14.95 -22.73
N SER A 554 -10.22 -13.68 -22.35
CA SER A 554 -9.00 -12.85 -22.44
C SER A 554 -7.83 -13.37 -21.60
N LEU A 555 -8.08 -14.23 -20.60
CA LEU A 555 -7.02 -14.84 -19.80
C LEU A 555 -6.36 -16.05 -20.49
N GLY A 556 -6.94 -16.57 -21.58
CA GLY A 556 -6.37 -17.68 -22.33
C GLY A 556 -6.20 -18.99 -21.54
N LEU A 557 -7.01 -19.18 -20.49
CA LEU A 557 -6.89 -20.33 -19.58
C LEU A 557 -7.54 -21.58 -20.18
N PRO A 558 -6.92 -22.78 -20.01
CA PRO A 558 -7.53 -24.02 -20.46
C PRO A 558 -8.79 -24.36 -19.62
N PRO A 559 -9.78 -25.07 -20.19
CA PRO A 559 -10.95 -25.50 -19.42
C PRO A 559 -10.54 -26.50 -18.33
N LEU A 560 -11.21 -26.43 -17.18
CA LEU A 560 -11.06 -27.39 -16.08
C LEU A 560 -12.30 -28.30 -16.02
N PRO A 561 -12.15 -29.59 -15.65
CA PRO A 561 -13.30 -30.46 -15.48
C PRO A 561 -14.10 -30.08 -14.22
N ALA A 562 -15.40 -30.36 -14.24
CA ALA A 562 -16.22 -30.29 -13.04
C ALA A 562 -15.84 -31.42 -12.07
N VAL A 563 -15.68 -31.09 -10.79
CA VAL A 563 -15.30 -32.04 -9.74
C VAL A 563 -16.47 -32.21 -8.77
N ALA A 564 -17.05 -33.41 -8.74
CA ALA A 564 -18.15 -33.73 -7.85
C ALA A 564 -17.64 -34.04 -6.43
N VAL A 565 -18.08 -33.25 -5.46
CA VAL A 565 -17.82 -33.44 -4.03
C VAL A 565 -19.12 -33.92 -3.36
N PRO A 566 -19.21 -35.21 -2.97
CA PRO A 566 -20.34 -35.76 -2.23
C PRO A 566 -20.81 -34.90 -1.05
N GLY A 567 -22.12 -34.64 -1.01
CA GLY A 567 -22.77 -33.89 0.07
C GLY A 567 -22.43 -32.39 0.11
N ALA A 568 -21.73 -31.86 -0.90
CA ALA A 568 -21.42 -30.44 -1.00
C ALA A 568 -22.45 -29.66 -1.82
N THR A 569 -22.68 -28.41 -1.43
CA THR A 569 -23.30 -27.40 -2.30
C THR A 569 -22.32 -27.10 -3.43
N GLN A 570 -22.73 -27.37 -4.67
CA GLN A 570 -21.90 -27.24 -5.86
C GLN A 570 -22.10 -25.87 -6.53
N LEU A 571 -21.02 -25.10 -6.66
CA LEU A 571 -20.98 -23.90 -7.49
C LEU A 571 -20.15 -24.21 -8.74
N THR A 572 -20.81 -24.34 -9.89
CA THR A 572 -20.17 -24.72 -11.16
C THR A 572 -20.53 -23.79 -12.31
N GLY A 573 -19.70 -23.77 -13.34
CA GLY A 573 -19.94 -22.98 -14.55
C GLY A 573 -20.14 -21.50 -14.22
N THR A 574 -21.15 -20.88 -14.81
CA THR A 574 -21.47 -19.46 -14.61
C THR A 574 -21.95 -19.11 -13.21
N ALA A 575 -22.33 -20.09 -12.37
CA ALA A 575 -22.69 -19.85 -10.97
C ALA A 575 -21.46 -19.71 -10.06
N ALA A 576 -20.29 -20.19 -10.47
CA ALA A 576 -19.05 -20.04 -9.71
C ALA A 576 -18.51 -18.61 -9.79
N THR A 577 -19.23 -17.61 -9.28
CA THR A 577 -18.84 -16.19 -9.28
C THR A 577 -18.25 -15.77 -7.92
N PRO A 578 -17.38 -14.74 -7.84
CA PRO A 578 -16.83 -14.28 -6.56
C PRO A 578 -17.89 -14.00 -5.49
N ALA A 579 -18.98 -13.32 -5.87
CA ALA A 579 -20.05 -12.96 -4.94
C ALA A 579 -20.78 -14.21 -4.38
N GLN A 580 -21.09 -15.20 -5.23
CA GLN A 580 -21.76 -16.42 -4.80
C GLN A 580 -20.83 -17.31 -3.95
N VAL A 581 -19.56 -17.43 -4.35
CA VAL A 581 -18.56 -18.16 -3.56
C VAL A 581 -18.44 -17.53 -2.16
N LEU A 582 -18.22 -16.22 -2.07
CA LEU A 582 -18.12 -15.52 -0.77
C LEU A 582 -19.37 -15.66 0.10
N ALA A 583 -20.56 -15.72 -0.49
CA ALA A 583 -21.80 -15.92 0.24
C ALA A 583 -21.86 -17.33 0.87
N GLU A 584 -21.53 -18.37 0.09
CA GLU A 584 -21.53 -19.77 0.55
C GLU A 584 -20.46 -20.05 1.61
N LEU A 585 -19.28 -19.41 1.48
CA LEU A 585 -18.16 -19.59 2.41
C LEU A 585 -18.51 -19.22 3.86
N ARG A 586 -19.40 -18.26 4.10
CA ARG A 586 -19.73 -17.74 5.45
C ARG A 586 -20.17 -18.83 6.41
N SER A 587 -20.96 -19.80 5.95
CA SER A 587 -21.53 -20.87 6.79
C SER A 587 -20.89 -22.24 6.56
N ALA A 588 -19.87 -22.31 5.71
CA ALA A 588 -19.20 -23.56 5.40
C ALA A 588 -18.32 -24.05 6.56
N THR A 589 -18.29 -25.36 6.77
CA THR A 589 -17.36 -26.02 7.70
C THR A 589 -16.24 -26.76 6.96
N TYR A 590 -16.39 -26.93 5.64
CA TYR A 590 -15.42 -27.52 4.72
C TYR A 590 -15.64 -26.97 3.31
N VAL A 591 -14.55 -26.61 2.63
CA VAL A 591 -14.57 -25.96 1.32
C VAL A 591 -13.52 -26.59 0.40
N GLU A 592 -13.89 -26.92 -0.83
CA GLU A 592 -12.97 -27.24 -1.92
C GLU A 592 -13.17 -26.25 -3.08
N ILE A 593 -12.09 -25.61 -3.54
CA ILE A 593 -12.11 -24.71 -4.70
C ILE A 593 -11.15 -25.27 -5.75
N HIS A 594 -11.70 -25.77 -6.86
CA HIS A 594 -10.98 -26.30 -8.01
C HIS A 594 -11.07 -25.29 -9.16
N ALA A 595 -10.04 -24.47 -9.31
CA ALA A 595 -10.05 -23.33 -10.22
C ALA A 595 -8.61 -22.91 -10.58
N HIS A 596 -8.46 -22.07 -11.60
CA HIS A 596 -7.14 -21.50 -11.92
C HIS A 596 -6.72 -20.51 -10.84
N GLY A 597 -5.51 -20.70 -10.31
CA GLY A 597 -4.84 -19.71 -9.49
C GLY A 597 -3.77 -19.00 -10.30
N LEU A 598 -3.71 -17.68 -10.17
CA LEU A 598 -2.82 -16.82 -10.96
C LEU A 598 -2.08 -15.86 -10.04
N VAL A 599 -0.81 -15.63 -10.32
CA VAL A 599 -0.02 -14.54 -9.73
C VAL A 599 0.13 -13.47 -10.79
N ASP A 600 -0.73 -12.46 -10.75
CA ASP A 600 -0.63 -11.28 -11.61
C ASP A 600 -0.80 -10.03 -10.77
N LEU A 601 0.32 -9.36 -10.48
CA LEU A 601 0.36 -8.13 -9.70
C LEU A 601 -0.26 -6.92 -10.42
N ALA A 602 -0.68 -7.09 -11.68
CA ALA A 602 -1.54 -6.13 -12.37
C ALA A 602 -3.02 -6.29 -11.99
N ALA A 603 -3.43 -7.50 -11.63
CA ALA A 603 -4.81 -7.86 -11.35
C ALA A 603 -5.11 -8.01 -9.84
N SER A 604 -4.10 -8.35 -9.03
CA SER A 604 -4.23 -8.57 -7.59
C SER A 604 -2.88 -8.40 -6.89
N ASP A 605 -2.86 -7.83 -5.69
CA ASP A 605 -1.64 -7.67 -4.90
C ASP A 605 -0.98 -8.99 -4.42
N THR A 606 -1.69 -10.13 -4.51
CA THR A 606 -1.20 -11.51 -4.34
C THR A 606 -1.75 -12.45 -5.41
N ALA A 607 -1.50 -13.75 -5.28
CA ALA A 607 -2.28 -14.76 -6.00
C ALA A 607 -3.79 -14.53 -5.85
N PHE A 608 -4.56 -14.80 -6.90
CA PHE A 608 -6.03 -14.78 -6.89
C PHE A 608 -6.58 -16.04 -7.57
N ILE A 609 -7.86 -16.34 -7.30
CA ILE A 609 -8.57 -17.46 -7.92
C ILE A 609 -9.45 -16.91 -9.05
N ALA A 610 -9.23 -17.39 -10.28
CA ALA A 610 -10.03 -17.00 -11.44
C ALA A 610 -11.35 -17.79 -11.47
N LEU A 611 -12.44 -17.06 -11.25
CA LEU A 611 -13.82 -17.54 -11.20
C LEU A 611 -14.61 -17.07 -12.43
N SER A 612 -15.90 -17.40 -12.49
CA SER A 612 -16.82 -16.85 -13.49
C SER A 612 -17.12 -15.38 -13.22
N PRO A 613 -17.22 -14.52 -14.25
CA PRO A 613 -17.64 -13.14 -14.08
C PRO A 613 -19.01 -13.03 -13.41
N GLY A 614 -19.11 -12.19 -12.39
CA GLY A 614 -20.38 -11.76 -11.82
C GLY A 614 -21.11 -10.74 -12.70
N VAL A 615 -22.25 -10.25 -12.21
CA VAL A 615 -23.04 -9.19 -12.88
C VAL A 615 -22.26 -7.87 -13.02
N ASP A 616 -21.26 -7.65 -12.17
CA ASP A 616 -20.36 -6.51 -12.16
C ASP A 616 -19.10 -6.74 -13.02
N GLY A 617 -19.02 -7.87 -13.72
CA GLY A 617 -17.87 -8.27 -14.53
C GLY A 617 -16.66 -8.75 -13.73
N ARG A 618 -16.70 -8.73 -12.38
CA ARG A 618 -15.59 -9.21 -11.56
C ARG A 618 -15.53 -10.73 -11.58
N PHE A 619 -14.33 -11.25 -11.79
CA PHE A 619 -14.06 -12.69 -11.90
C PHE A 619 -12.95 -13.16 -10.96
N ALA A 620 -12.11 -12.27 -10.43
CA ALA A 620 -11.06 -12.63 -9.49
C ALA A 620 -11.64 -12.72 -8.07
N LEU A 621 -11.34 -13.80 -7.36
CA LEU A 621 -11.46 -13.90 -5.90
C LEU A 621 -10.10 -13.61 -5.28
N THR A 622 -9.95 -12.44 -4.65
CA THR A 622 -8.68 -11.92 -4.10
C THR A 622 -8.58 -12.07 -2.59
N ALA A 623 -7.36 -11.99 -2.04
CA ALA A 623 -7.12 -12.00 -0.60
C ALA A 623 -7.91 -10.90 0.13
N ALA A 624 -7.96 -9.68 -0.43
CA ALA A 624 -8.73 -8.57 0.13
C ALA A 624 -10.22 -8.88 0.26
N GLN A 625 -10.84 -9.49 -0.76
CA GLN A 625 -12.26 -9.87 -0.72
C GLN A 625 -12.56 -10.96 0.30
N VAL A 626 -11.68 -11.96 0.42
CA VAL A 626 -11.82 -13.03 1.43
C VAL A 626 -11.72 -12.45 2.84
N ARG A 627 -10.75 -11.57 3.09
CA ARG A 627 -10.58 -10.93 4.41
C ARG A 627 -11.76 -10.05 4.83
N ALA A 628 -12.52 -9.54 3.86
CA ALA A 628 -13.70 -8.71 4.10
C ALA A 628 -14.95 -9.50 4.53
N VAL A 629 -14.91 -10.84 4.53
CA VAL A 629 -16.00 -11.69 5.03
C VAL A 629 -15.63 -12.41 6.32
N ARG A 630 -16.64 -12.79 7.11
CA ARG A 630 -16.47 -13.63 8.30
C ARG A 630 -16.90 -15.06 7.99
N LEU A 631 -16.04 -16.02 8.30
CA LEU A 631 -16.27 -17.45 8.09
C LEU A 631 -16.74 -18.09 9.40
N ASP A 632 -18.04 -17.97 9.67
CA ASP A 632 -18.66 -18.36 10.95
C ASP A 632 -18.50 -19.85 11.28
N GLY A 633 -18.45 -20.70 10.25
CA GLY A 633 -18.29 -22.15 10.39
C GLY A 633 -16.85 -22.62 10.60
N GLY A 634 -15.89 -21.69 10.63
CA GLY A 634 -14.47 -21.97 10.83
C GLY A 634 -13.89 -23.03 9.90
N PRO A 635 -14.06 -22.97 8.56
CA PRO A 635 -13.85 -24.10 7.65
C PRO A 635 -12.40 -24.59 7.55
N ILE A 636 -12.23 -25.87 7.15
CA ILE A 636 -11.02 -26.29 6.40
C ILE A 636 -11.24 -25.89 4.95
N VAL A 637 -10.32 -25.11 4.39
CA VAL A 637 -10.38 -24.64 3.00
C VAL A 637 -9.29 -25.32 2.19
N VAL A 638 -9.66 -25.99 1.11
CA VAL A 638 -8.73 -26.63 0.17
C VAL A 638 -8.76 -25.87 -1.15
N LEU A 639 -7.63 -25.27 -1.51
CA LEU A 639 -7.44 -24.53 -2.76
C LEU A 639 -6.72 -25.44 -3.76
N GLY A 640 -7.50 -26.11 -4.60
CA GLY A 640 -7.04 -26.81 -5.80
C GLY A 640 -6.75 -25.81 -6.93
N ALA A 641 -5.82 -24.89 -6.68
CA ALA A 641 -5.48 -23.80 -7.56
C ALA A 641 -3.95 -23.56 -7.58
N CYS A 642 -3.38 -23.40 -8.78
CA CYS A 642 -1.96 -23.14 -8.98
C CYS A 642 -1.51 -21.89 -8.21
N HIS A 643 -0.36 -21.94 -7.55
CA HIS A 643 0.27 -20.79 -6.87
C HIS A 643 -0.61 -20.07 -5.84
N ALA A 644 -1.71 -20.67 -5.38
CA ALA A 644 -2.63 -20.06 -4.42
C ALA A 644 -1.97 -19.74 -3.06
N ALA A 645 -0.89 -20.44 -2.70
CA ALA A 645 -0.10 -20.16 -1.49
C ALA A 645 0.92 -19.02 -1.67
N THR A 646 1.10 -18.50 -2.88
CA THR A 646 2.08 -17.45 -3.17
C THR A 646 1.60 -16.09 -2.64
N GLY A 647 2.32 -15.56 -1.64
CA GLY A 647 2.11 -14.23 -1.10
C GLY A 647 2.96 -13.14 -1.79
N ASN A 648 2.76 -11.88 -1.38
CA ASN A 648 3.57 -10.77 -1.85
C ASN A 648 4.82 -10.57 -0.97
N ALA A 649 5.98 -10.93 -1.51
CA ALA A 649 7.26 -10.81 -0.81
C ALA A 649 7.66 -9.36 -0.46
N ARG A 650 7.11 -8.35 -1.14
CA ARG A 650 7.38 -6.93 -0.86
C ARG A 650 6.60 -6.40 0.34
N LEU A 651 5.51 -7.06 0.73
CA LEU A 651 4.75 -6.71 1.91
C LEU A 651 5.35 -7.38 3.15
N ILE A 652 6.61 -7.06 3.48
CA ILE A 652 7.40 -7.75 4.52
C ILE A 652 6.74 -7.74 5.91
N ALA A 653 5.97 -6.69 6.18
CA ALA A 653 5.21 -6.50 7.39
C ALA A 653 4.03 -7.48 7.55
N HIS A 654 3.59 -8.08 6.43
CA HIS A 654 2.37 -8.86 6.34
C HIS A 654 2.59 -10.21 5.71
N ARG A 655 2.12 -11.23 6.42
CA ARG A 655 1.76 -12.50 5.80
C ARG A 655 0.53 -12.23 4.93
N TRP A 656 0.75 -11.73 3.71
CA TRP A 656 -0.29 -11.35 2.76
C TRP A 656 -0.33 -12.37 1.63
N SER A 657 -1.28 -13.29 1.73
CA SER A 657 -1.55 -14.38 0.79
C SER A 657 -3.02 -14.79 0.88
N LEU A 658 -3.53 -15.56 -0.08
CA LEU A 658 -4.87 -16.14 0.02
C LEU A 658 -5.03 -16.99 1.30
N PRO A 659 -4.11 -17.91 1.65
CA PRO A 659 -4.19 -18.64 2.92
C PRO A 659 -4.32 -17.74 4.15
N ASP A 660 -3.50 -16.71 4.27
CA ASP A 660 -3.56 -15.80 5.41
C ASP A 660 -4.88 -15.01 5.44
N ALA A 661 -5.42 -14.64 4.28
CA ALA A 661 -6.73 -13.99 4.19
C ALA A 661 -7.87 -14.91 4.64
N PHE A 662 -7.85 -16.19 4.27
CA PHE A 662 -8.83 -17.17 4.75
C PHE A 662 -8.71 -17.40 6.25
N LEU A 663 -7.50 -17.54 6.80
CA LEU A 663 -7.30 -17.65 8.26
C LEU A 663 -7.80 -16.40 8.99
N ALA A 664 -7.48 -15.20 8.49
CA ALA A 664 -7.95 -13.95 9.06
C ALA A 664 -9.49 -13.78 8.98
N ALA A 665 -10.11 -14.29 7.92
CA ALA A 665 -11.56 -14.34 7.77
C ALA A 665 -12.22 -15.38 8.69
N GLY A 666 -11.45 -16.36 9.16
CA GLY A 666 -11.80 -17.29 10.22
C GLY A 666 -11.74 -18.76 9.86
N ALA A 667 -11.10 -19.14 8.76
CA ALA A 667 -10.80 -20.54 8.49
C ALA A 667 -9.89 -21.11 9.58
N ARG A 668 -10.12 -22.37 9.98
CA ARG A 668 -9.26 -23.08 10.94
C ARG A 668 -8.02 -23.70 10.29
N THR A 669 -8.10 -23.95 8.98
CA THR A 669 -7.01 -24.53 8.20
C THR A 669 -7.19 -24.11 6.74
N VAL A 670 -6.08 -23.79 6.08
CA VAL A 670 -6.04 -23.64 4.62
C VAL A 670 -4.99 -24.56 4.04
N ILE A 671 -5.36 -25.27 2.98
CA ILE A 671 -4.46 -26.12 2.19
C ILE A 671 -4.37 -25.51 0.80
N ALA A 672 -3.17 -25.13 0.36
CA ALA A 672 -2.97 -24.41 -0.89
C ALA A 672 -1.62 -24.78 -1.53
N ALA A 673 -1.49 -24.56 -2.84
CA ALA A 673 -0.25 -24.86 -3.55
C ALA A 673 0.63 -23.62 -3.79
N SER A 674 1.93 -23.71 -3.56
CA SER A 674 2.94 -22.69 -3.92
C SER A 674 3.29 -22.71 -5.43
N THR A 675 3.01 -23.83 -6.09
CA THR A 675 3.44 -24.14 -7.45
C THR A 675 2.26 -24.41 -8.38
N ALA A 676 2.54 -24.60 -9.66
CA ALA A 676 1.56 -25.13 -10.61
C ALA A 676 1.26 -26.59 -10.26
N ILE A 677 -0.02 -26.92 -10.11
CA ILE A 677 -0.47 -28.27 -9.77
C ILE A 677 -0.96 -29.00 -11.01
N LEU A 678 -0.82 -30.32 -11.03
CA LEU A 678 -1.50 -31.15 -12.02
C LEU A 678 -2.97 -31.30 -11.62
N ASP A 679 -3.84 -31.41 -12.61
CA ASP A 679 -5.25 -31.73 -12.39
C ASP A 679 -5.37 -33.20 -11.93
N ASP A 680 -5.48 -33.37 -10.60
CA ASP A 680 -5.47 -34.68 -9.94
C ASP A 680 -6.64 -34.79 -8.94
N PRO A 681 -7.86 -35.07 -9.43
CA PRO A 681 -9.04 -35.19 -8.57
C PRO A 681 -8.92 -36.36 -7.56
N GLN A 682 -8.09 -37.35 -7.86
CA GLN A 682 -7.85 -38.48 -6.95
C GLN A 682 -7.09 -38.04 -5.70
N LEU A 683 -6.09 -37.16 -5.83
CA LEU A 683 -5.35 -36.61 -4.69
C LEU A 683 -6.27 -35.87 -3.73
N PHE A 684 -7.11 -34.97 -4.24
CA PHE A 684 -8.02 -34.18 -3.41
C PHE A 684 -9.13 -35.05 -2.81
N GLY A 685 -9.59 -36.08 -3.52
CA GLY A 685 -10.49 -37.10 -2.97
C GLY A 685 -9.87 -37.89 -1.82
N GLU A 686 -8.60 -38.31 -1.93
CA GLU A 686 -7.88 -38.99 -0.86
C GLU A 686 -7.65 -38.07 0.36
N LEU A 687 -7.27 -36.81 0.11
CA LEU A 687 -7.13 -35.79 1.15
C LEU A 687 -8.43 -35.64 1.94
N ARG A 688 -9.55 -35.44 1.24
CA ARG A 688 -10.88 -35.34 1.87
C ARG A 688 -11.21 -36.59 2.70
N ALA A 689 -10.99 -37.79 2.17
CA ALA A 689 -11.26 -39.02 2.90
C ALA A 689 -10.42 -39.17 4.18
N ARG A 690 -9.17 -38.66 4.18
CA ARG A 690 -8.31 -38.62 5.38
C ARG A 690 -8.83 -37.62 6.41
N LEU A 691 -9.19 -36.42 5.98
CA LEU A 691 -9.74 -35.37 6.84
C LEU A 691 -11.09 -35.81 7.46
N ASP A 692 -11.94 -36.49 6.69
CA ASP A 692 -13.22 -37.03 7.16
C ASP A 692 -13.06 -38.09 8.26
N ARG A 693 -11.91 -38.78 8.31
CA ARG A 693 -11.54 -39.71 9.39
C ARG A 693 -10.92 -39.01 10.60
N GLY A 694 -10.83 -37.68 10.61
CA GLY A 694 -10.23 -36.89 11.67
C GLY A 694 -8.70 -36.89 11.67
N GLU A 695 -8.06 -37.26 10.55
CA GLU A 695 -6.60 -37.12 10.43
C GLU A 695 -6.21 -35.63 10.44
N PRO A 696 -5.23 -35.20 11.26
CA PRO A 696 -4.78 -33.80 11.27
C PRO A 696 -4.31 -33.34 9.88
N PRO A 697 -4.64 -32.11 9.44
CA PRO A 697 -4.32 -31.65 8.09
C PRO A 697 -2.85 -31.76 7.69
N ALA A 698 -1.93 -31.33 8.54
CA ALA A 698 -0.49 -31.42 8.30
C ALA A 698 0.00 -32.86 8.07
N ARG A 699 -0.60 -33.84 8.76
CA ARG A 699 -0.29 -35.27 8.60
C ARG A 699 -0.87 -35.84 7.31
N ALA A 700 -2.14 -35.53 7.04
CA ALA A 700 -2.81 -35.97 5.81
C ALA A 700 -2.07 -35.47 4.57
N VAL A 701 -1.69 -34.19 4.55
CA VAL A 701 -0.91 -33.60 3.45
C VAL A 701 0.48 -34.22 3.36
N ALA A 702 1.21 -34.38 4.46
CA ALA A 702 2.54 -35.01 4.43
C ALA A 702 2.55 -36.43 3.86
N ALA A 703 1.55 -37.24 4.19
CA ALA A 703 1.39 -38.58 3.64
C ALA A 703 1.19 -38.54 2.11
N LEU A 704 0.34 -37.62 1.62
CA LEU A 704 0.11 -37.43 0.19
C LEU A 704 1.36 -36.91 -0.53
N ARG A 705 2.05 -35.92 0.04
CA ARG A 705 3.32 -35.39 -0.48
C ARG A 705 4.35 -36.50 -0.64
N ALA A 706 4.57 -37.28 0.41
CA ALA A 706 5.51 -38.40 0.39
C ALA A 706 5.17 -39.42 -0.71
N ALA A 707 3.90 -39.86 -0.79
CA ALA A 707 3.45 -40.83 -1.77
C ALA A 707 3.62 -40.33 -3.22
N ARG A 708 3.22 -39.08 -3.49
CA ARG A 708 3.28 -38.50 -4.84
C ARG A 708 4.70 -38.16 -5.28
N VAL A 709 5.54 -37.62 -4.40
CA VAL A 709 6.95 -37.36 -4.69
C VAL A 709 7.69 -38.66 -4.99
N ALA A 710 7.42 -39.74 -4.24
CA ALA A 710 7.97 -41.07 -4.51
C ALA A 710 7.52 -41.62 -5.87
N ALA A 711 6.31 -41.29 -6.32
CA ALA A 711 5.79 -41.61 -7.64
C ALA A 711 6.26 -40.65 -8.76
N GLY A 712 7.21 -39.75 -8.49
CA GLY A 712 7.77 -38.81 -9.46
C GLY A 712 6.97 -37.52 -9.67
N GLN A 713 5.84 -37.35 -8.96
CA GLN A 713 4.99 -36.16 -9.06
C GLN A 713 5.48 -35.05 -8.11
N ARG A 714 6.57 -34.38 -8.50
CA ARG A 714 7.26 -33.37 -7.66
C ARG A 714 6.39 -32.16 -7.29
N TRP A 715 5.41 -31.80 -8.10
CA TRP A 715 4.49 -30.68 -7.82
C TRP A 715 3.78 -30.83 -6.47
N ALA A 716 3.51 -32.07 -6.04
CA ALA A 716 2.80 -32.34 -4.80
C ALA A 716 3.57 -31.84 -3.57
N ALA A 717 4.90 -31.73 -3.64
CA ALA A 717 5.70 -31.13 -2.57
C ALA A 717 5.27 -29.69 -2.26
N GLY A 718 4.74 -28.97 -3.25
CA GLY A 718 4.22 -27.61 -3.13
C GLY A 718 2.87 -27.48 -2.43
N LEU A 719 2.26 -28.57 -1.96
CA LEU A 719 1.04 -28.52 -1.14
C LEU A 719 1.38 -28.11 0.30
N MET A 720 0.85 -26.96 0.69
CA MET A 720 1.13 -26.28 1.95
C MET A 720 -0.09 -26.27 2.86
N VAL A 721 0.15 -26.29 4.17
CA VAL A 721 -0.88 -26.21 5.22
C VAL A 721 -0.62 -24.95 6.05
N PHE A 722 -1.69 -24.21 6.33
CA PHE A 722 -1.69 -23.00 7.15
C PHE A 722 -2.76 -23.14 8.23
N GLU A 723 -2.41 -22.87 9.50
CA GLU A 723 -3.27 -23.10 10.68
C GLU A 723 -3.18 -21.96 11.70
#